data_AF-A0A3S1F5N6-F1
#
_entry.id   AF-A0A3S1F5N6-F1
#
_cell.length_a   1.000
_cell.length_b   1.000
_cell.length_c   1.000
_cell.angle_alpha   90.00
_cell.angle_beta   90.00
_cell.angle_gamma   90.00
#
_symmetry.space_group_name_H-M   'P 1'
#
loop_
_entity.id
_entity.type
_entity.pdbx_description
1 polymer ?
#
loop_
_entity_poly.entity_id
_entity_poly.type
_entity_poly.pdbx_seq_one_letter_code
_entity_poly.pdbx_strand_id
1 'polypeptide(L)'
;MTRSFIAHSALGERLKFRSMTGQERISELFEHRVRLVSDMPNIQPRSMLGEDMSIEVNLATELGGAGSRFLSGQVTRFAYIGKDDGDMCVYEATLRPWLWYATRRSDFRIFQFKTAPQILQEVLAPYGFAIDARLTGSYRTWDYCVQYSESDFNFASRLMEQEGIYYFFSHAQGSHQLVLCDGADSHTELPAGPVRVPYHAGVLAAQILEQDFVDSWSHSEDIASGNFAADDYDFRKPNAEIDTVRQQPAGHSRDSFEIYDWPGGYTELADGENYARLRLEQLAGRRELVSAEGNLRHMAPGYLFELARHPNAQENRCYLIEAVTYDFQENALRVVGAADAAYSESTSSTSYRQSFEVLPDSAPYRPARVTPKPRTTGPQTAVVVGPAGEEIHTDQYGRIKVQFHWDRYGKRDENSSCWIRVSQTWAGSNYGAMHIPRIGQEVIVDFLNGDPDHPIVTGCVYNAAQMPPWELPRHKTQTGFQTHWSKGGGGKHMLRFEDSRGTEHIELSTDHGNTHLHMGYLMNQGSGVQRSYGFELRTNEWGSIRADKGLLLTTYTQDFAQKTSRDNPDGHEQMGATLAQSNALMQAAGQAVAATKSLVSAMAQGKNQTLSGLVQGVQSLGGVSQAVAALAAGGSPEAGVSDDPDPAMADAQQMLDLSRKIDKPVVSIVSPEGQTMISPRPIVVSSGQSVSMRSVSALTMTTGAQLTQLAAKGMLTQVSEGGQINVVSDGDIVSHAGAGAINLVSKTDASVTSTAANANLTGQKSVVIQAAEQDVFVTAKTSISLICGKSSIVLLADGTVQINGVKGLVNFTDNLDQRGGKIFLNCDAPIGAASQEEAAEEADLMAPAPAITATAAQGTPKGKPLAKSAAPLDWTPSGLGNDVDWYAIHSSLLQKQLKALKDAHWKAVYGETGKGSYVIRDEGRIVIDGKYKSNAIGATNALAHEVGHAFYTLPPDITSKESYIRSSLSDEGAGAVNQIWVQRQILKGTNVDIMAGYPKSTMDIYNNAFDKAAQTGDWARARSTMGKAIGKMTTSTTNEPYTQYYGNGYDKRFGGH
;
A
#
# COMPACT_ATOMS: atom_id res chain seq x y z
N MET A 1 -51.34 40.42 67.85
CA MET A 1 -51.36 38.94 67.81
C MET A 1 -50.05 38.48 67.21
N THR A 2 -49.47 37.41 67.74
CA THR A 2 -48.31 36.74 67.12
C THR A 2 -48.79 36.10 65.82
N ARG A 3 -48.10 36.37 64.71
CA ARG A 3 -48.49 35.83 63.40
C ARG A 3 -47.96 34.40 63.24
N SER A 4 -48.75 33.51 62.63
CA SER A 4 -48.28 32.16 62.31
C SER A 4 -47.46 32.12 61.02
N PHE A 5 -47.70 33.09 60.13
CA PHE A 5 -47.04 33.23 58.83
C PHE A 5 -46.51 34.66 58.63
N ILE A 6 -45.24 34.78 58.24
CA ILE A 6 -44.58 36.06 57.97
C ILE A 6 -43.99 36.02 56.55
N ALA A 7 -44.22 37.07 55.76
CA ALA A 7 -43.67 37.20 54.42
C ALA A 7 -42.43 38.10 54.46
N HIS A 8 -41.26 37.54 54.21
CA HIS A 8 -39.99 38.26 54.08
C HIS A 8 -39.76 38.61 52.61
N SER A 9 -39.49 39.89 52.33
CA SER A 9 -39.23 40.40 50.98
C SER A 9 -38.38 41.69 51.03
N ALA A 10 -37.90 42.16 49.88
CA ALA A 10 -37.17 43.43 49.76
C ALA A 10 -37.92 44.67 50.28
N LEU A 11 -39.25 44.61 50.46
CA LEU A 11 -40.07 45.69 51.03
C LEU A 11 -40.32 45.54 52.55
N GLY A 12 -39.81 44.49 53.18
CA GLY A 12 -39.97 44.18 54.60
C GLY A 12 -41.45 44.11 55.02
N GLU A 13 -41.73 44.59 56.24
CA GLU A 13 -43.05 44.64 56.90
C GLU A 13 -44.18 45.35 56.11
N ARG A 14 -43.87 45.97 54.97
CA ARG A 14 -44.87 46.62 54.10
C ARG A 14 -45.65 45.62 53.24
N LEU A 15 -45.15 44.41 53.04
CA LEU A 15 -45.88 43.31 52.40
C LEU A 15 -46.18 42.23 53.44
N LYS A 16 -47.43 42.11 53.83
CA LYS A 16 -47.88 41.19 54.88
C LYS A 16 -48.53 39.95 54.27
N PHE A 17 -48.16 38.77 54.74
CA PHE A 17 -48.82 37.51 54.37
C PHE A 17 -50.35 37.59 54.56
N ARG A 18 -51.12 37.03 53.63
CA ARG A 18 -52.57 36.87 53.72
C ARG A 18 -53.00 35.42 53.53
N SER A 19 -52.54 34.79 52.46
CA SER A 19 -52.73 33.35 52.21
C SER A 19 -51.68 32.82 51.25
N MET A 20 -51.51 31.51 51.19
CA MET A 20 -50.70 30.84 50.18
C MET A 20 -51.30 29.49 49.81
N THR A 21 -51.41 29.25 48.51
CA THR A 21 -51.59 27.90 47.95
C THR A 21 -50.30 27.51 47.23
N GLY A 22 -49.71 26.35 47.53
CA GLY A 22 -48.46 25.94 46.91
C GLY A 22 -48.29 24.44 46.77
N GLN A 23 -47.38 24.01 45.89
CA GLN A 23 -47.08 22.61 45.62
C GLN A 23 -45.56 22.41 45.46
N GLU A 24 -45.05 21.35 46.08
CA GLU A 24 -43.69 20.83 45.96
C GLU A 24 -43.75 19.31 45.69
N ARG A 25 -42.85 18.78 44.86
CA ARG A 25 -42.59 17.34 44.70
C ARG A 25 -41.10 17.11 44.43
N ILE A 26 -40.55 15.99 44.88
CA ILE A 26 -39.24 15.51 44.45
C ILE A 26 -39.19 15.41 42.91
N SER A 27 -38.12 15.93 42.30
CA SER A 27 -37.89 16.05 40.85
C SER A 27 -38.78 17.03 40.08
N GLU A 28 -39.61 17.83 40.75
CA GLU A 28 -40.42 18.88 40.12
C GLU A 28 -40.02 20.29 40.58
N LEU A 29 -40.38 21.31 39.77
CA LEU A 29 -40.20 22.71 40.14
C LEU A 29 -41.39 23.18 40.99
N PHE A 30 -41.13 23.59 42.24
CA PHE A 30 -42.20 24.07 43.11
C PHE A 30 -42.87 25.35 42.59
N GLU A 31 -44.14 25.52 42.97
CA GLU A 31 -44.87 26.78 42.78
C GLU A 31 -45.62 27.15 44.05
N HIS A 32 -45.39 28.37 44.57
CA HIS A 32 -46.18 28.95 45.64
C HIS A 32 -46.87 30.23 45.16
N ARG A 33 -48.19 30.29 45.25
CA ARG A 33 -48.97 31.49 45.00
C ARG A 33 -49.30 32.13 46.33
N VAL A 34 -48.57 33.19 46.66
CA VAL A 34 -48.68 33.93 47.91
C VAL A 34 -49.52 35.18 47.67
N ARG A 35 -50.61 35.33 48.41
CA ARG A 35 -51.35 36.59 48.51
C ARG A 35 -50.80 37.41 49.67
N LEU A 36 -50.60 38.69 49.39
CA LEU A 36 -49.97 39.68 50.26
C LEU A 36 -50.90 40.89 50.38
N VAL A 37 -50.90 41.55 51.53
CA VAL A 37 -51.61 42.83 51.74
C VAL A 37 -50.63 43.93 52.12
N SER A 38 -50.88 45.14 51.61
CA SER A 38 -50.06 46.33 51.83
C SER A 38 -50.92 47.58 51.94
N ASP A 39 -50.40 48.61 52.61
CA ASP A 39 -50.94 49.97 52.61
C ASP A 39 -50.54 50.74 51.34
N MET A 40 -49.54 50.27 50.59
CA MET A 40 -49.05 50.91 49.37
C MET A 40 -49.84 50.44 48.12
N PRO A 41 -50.49 51.36 47.36
CA PRO A 41 -51.25 51.01 46.16
C PRO A 41 -50.43 50.93 44.86
N ASN A 42 -49.12 51.24 44.92
CA ASN A 42 -48.29 51.49 43.74
C ASN A 42 -46.98 50.68 43.72
N ILE A 43 -46.95 49.50 44.37
CA ILE A 43 -45.79 48.59 44.30
C ILE A 43 -45.61 48.16 42.84
N GLN A 44 -44.46 48.51 42.27
CA GLN A 44 -44.14 48.27 40.87
C GLN A 44 -43.75 46.80 40.68
N PRO A 45 -44.45 46.00 39.85
CA PRO A 45 -44.09 44.58 39.66
C PRO A 45 -42.64 44.37 39.25
N ARG A 46 -42.07 45.27 38.44
CA ARG A 46 -40.67 45.23 37.99
C ARG A 46 -39.62 45.31 39.11
N SER A 47 -39.96 45.80 40.30
CA SER A 47 -39.05 45.83 41.46
C SER A 47 -39.25 44.66 42.42
N MET A 48 -40.12 43.72 42.06
CA MET A 48 -40.33 42.47 42.78
C MET A 48 -39.90 41.26 41.94
N LEU A 49 -40.03 41.32 40.61
CA LEU A 49 -39.63 40.23 39.71
C LEU A 49 -38.13 39.96 39.80
N GLY A 50 -37.76 38.70 40.06
CA GLY A 50 -36.38 38.25 40.20
C GLY A 50 -35.78 38.40 41.60
N GLU A 51 -36.50 39.01 42.54
CA GLU A 51 -36.09 39.09 43.95
C GLU A 51 -36.47 37.82 44.71
N ASP A 52 -35.76 37.55 45.81
CA ASP A 52 -36.11 36.49 46.77
C ASP A 52 -37.29 36.90 47.65
N MET A 53 -38.16 35.93 47.93
CA MET A 53 -39.22 36.03 48.92
C MET A 53 -39.31 34.73 49.72
N SER A 54 -39.44 34.86 51.04
CA SER A 54 -39.54 33.71 51.96
C SER A 54 -40.78 33.82 52.83
N ILE A 55 -41.59 32.76 52.85
CA ILE A 55 -42.68 32.64 53.80
C ILE A 55 -42.16 31.88 55.02
N GLU A 56 -41.99 32.59 56.12
CA GLU A 56 -41.70 31.96 57.41
C GLU A 56 -42.97 31.34 57.97
N VAL A 57 -42.87 30.08 58.37
CA VAL A 57 -43.92 29.30 59.02
C VAL A 57 -43.47 29.01 60.44
N ASN A 58 -44.20 29.53 61.42
CA ASN A 58 -43.95 29.28 62.83
C ASN A 58 -44.39 27.85 63.18
N LEU A 59 -43.45 27.02 63.67
CA LEU A 59 -43.70 25.61 64.01
C LEU A 59 -44.00 25.37 65.49
N ALA A 60 -44.08 26.44 66.30
CA ALA A 60 -44.45 26.31 67.70
C ALA A 60 -45.87 25.74 67.87
N THR A 61 -46.01 24.78 68.76
CA THR A 61 -47.27 24.22 69.28
C THR A 61 -47.33 24.49 70.78
N GLU A 62 -48.54 24.51 71.36
CA GLU A 62 -48.69 24.67 72.82
C GLU A 62 -48.17 23.43 73.59
N LEU A 63 -48.04 22.29 72.90
CA LEU A 63 -47.55 21.02 73.42
C LEU A 63 -46.02 20.80 73.27
N GLY A 64 -45.31 21.73 72.64
CA GLY A 64 -43.86 21.68 72.47
C GLY A 64 -43.41 21.58 71.01
N GLY A 65 -42.85 22.67 70.52
CA GLY A 65 -42.13 22.79 69.26
C GLY A 65 -41.38 24.12 69.27
N ALA A 66 -40.11 24.14 68.87
CA ALA A 66 -39.30 25.36 68.82
C ALA A 66 -38.69 25.52 67.42
N GLY A 67 -38.79 26.74 66.88
CA GLY A 67 -38.23 27.10 65.59
C GLY A 67 -39.27 27.50 64.54
N SER A 68 -38.75 28.00 63.43
CA SER A 68 -39.50 28.34 62.22
C SER A 68 -38.91 27.55 61.05
N ARG A 69 -39.72 27.27 60.03
CA ARG A 69 -39.23 26.88 58.70
C ARG A 69 -39.52 27.98 57.68
N PHE A 70 -38.89 27.90 56.52
CA PHE A 70 -39.10 28.85 55.43
C PHE A 70 -39.61 28.13 54.18
N LEU A 71 -40.44 28.81 53.40
CA LEU A 71 -40.78 28.47 52.03
C LEU A 71 -40.28 29.61 51.15
N SER A 72 -39.07 29.43 50.65
CA SER A 72 -38.30 30.44 49.92
C SER A 72 -38.30 30.18 48.43
N GLY A 73 -38.47 31.22 47.63
CA GLY A 73 -38.42 31.14 46.18
C GLY A 73 -38.23 32.49 45.50
N GLN A 74 -37.89 32.43 44.22
CA GLN A 74 -37.73 33.60 43.36
C GLN A 74 -39.10 34.08 42.86
N VAL A 75 -39.36 35.39 42.93
CA VAL A 75 -40.61 35.99 42.46
C VAL A 75 -40.64 36.01 40.92
N THR A 76 -41.32 35.04 40.32
CA THR A 76 -41.42 34.90 38.84
C THR A 76 -42.61 35.64 38.23
N ARG A 77 -43.62 35.96 39.05
CA ARG A 77 -44.77 36.79 38.71
C ARG A 77 -45.15 37.61 39.93
N PHE A 78 -45.49 38.88 39.73
CA PHE A 78 -46.05 39.76 40.75
C PHE A 78 -47.20 40.56 40.15
N ALA A 79 -48.35 40.60 40.81
CA ALA A 79 -49.56 41.26 40.33
C ALA A 79 -50.27 42.02 41.45
N TYR A 80 -50.82 43.20 41.12
CA TYR A 80 -51.85 43.85 41.94
C TYR A 80 -53.21 43.23 41.60
N ILE A 81 -53.94 42.79 42.62
CA ILE A 81 -55.21 42.05 42.49
C ILE A 81 -56.42 42.95 42.77
N GLY A 82 -56.26 43.99 43.59
CA GLY A 82 -57.33 44.90 43.97
C GLY A 82 -57.19 45.35 45.43
N LYS A 83 -58.33 45.57 46.10
CA LYS A 83 -58.39 45.80 47.55
C LYS A 83 -59.15 44.67 48.26
N ASP A 84 -58.86 44.48 49.53
CA ASP A 84 -59.68 43.63 50.42
C ASP A 84 -60.75 44.46 51.16
N ASP A 85 -61.60 43.78 51.92
CA ASP A 85 -62.69 44.37 52.70
C ASP A 85 -62.21 45.36 53.78
N GLY A 86 -60.91 45.37 54.09
CA GLY A 86 -60.25 46.30 55.01
C GLY A 86 -59.62 47.53 54.32
N ASP A 87 -59.92 47.76 53.05
CA ASP A 87 -59.36 48.82 52.18
C ASP A 87 -57.83 48.69 51.91
N MET A 88 -57.22 47.56 52.30
CA MET A 88 -55.81 47.26 52.05
C MET A 88 -55.58 46.79 50.61
N CYS A 89 -54.43 47.12 50.04
CA CYS A 89 -54.06 46.72 48.68
C CYS A 89 -53.57 45.27 48.63
N VAL A 90 -54.22 44.44 47.83
CA VAL A 90 -53.93 43.02 47.66
C VAL A 90 -53.00 42.80 46.48
N TYR A 91 -51.93 42.04 46.72
CA TYR A 91 -50.97 41.60 45.71
C TYR A 91 -50.87 40.07 45.69
N GLU A 92 -50.48 39.50 44.55
CA GLU A 92 -50.19 38.08 44.40
C GLU A 92 -48.78 37.90 43.81
N ALA A 93 -47.95 37.12 44.50
CA ALA A 93 -46.62 36.70 44.06
C ALA A 93 -46.64 35.21 43.71
N THR A 94 -46.00 34.83 42.60
CA THR A 94 -45.74 33.42 42.26
C THR A 94 -44.26 33.13 42.46
N LEU A 95 -43.97 32.38 43.53
CA LEU A 95 -42.61 31.96 43.88
C LEU A 95 -42.31 30.62 43.22
N ARG A 96 -41.13 30.48 42.64
CA ARG A 96 -40.62 29.25 42.00
C ARG A 96 -39.14 29.06 42.35
N PRO A 97 -38.57 27.85 42.24
CA PRO A 97 -37.14 27.65 42.45
C PRO A 97 -36.32 28.42 41.43
N TRP A 98 -35.05 28.70 41.75
CA TRP A 98 -34.11 29.33 40.82
C TRP A 98 -33.93 28.48 39.55
N LEU A 99 -34.05 27.15 39.67
CA LEU A 99 -33.95 26.20 38.56
C LEU A 99 -35.02 26.45 37.48
N TRP A 100 -36.11 27.16 37.81
CA TRP A 100 -37.07 27.62 36.81
C TRP A 100 -36.44 28.54 35.74
N TYR A 101 -35.40 29.32 36.07
CA TYR A 101 -34.69 30.13 35.08
C TYR A 101 -34.04 29.29 33.99
N ALA A 102 -33.64 28.04 34.28
CA ALA A 102 -33.13 27.11 33.28
C ALA A 102 -34.20 26.68 32.25
N THR A 103 -35.49 26.95 32.50
CA THR A 103 -36.56 26.80 31.50
C THR A 103 -36.67 28.00 30.54
N ARG A 104 -35.96 29.11 30.81
CA ARG A 104 -35.99 30.35 30.01
C ARG A 104 -34.85 30.44 28.99
N ARG A 105 -33.87 29.54 29.06
CA ARG A 105 -32.74 29.43 28.13
C ARG A 105 -32.76 28.05 27.46
N SER A 106 -32.44 28.03 26.17
CA SER A 106 -32.19 26.83 25.37
C SER A 106 -30.88 26.98 24.60
N ASP A 107 -30.20 25.86 24.34
CA ASP A 107 -28.87 25.87 23.75
C ASP A 107 -28.61 24.64 22.86
N PHE A 108 -27.48 24.67 22.17
CA PHE A 108 -26.86 23.50 21.57
C PHE A 108 -25.44 23.37 22.12
N ARG A 109 -25.15 22.30 22.87
CA ARG A 109 -23.86 22.10 23.55
C ARG A 109 -23.41 20.66 23.48
N ILE A 110 -22.11 20.47 23.23
CA ILE A 110 -21.44 19.18 23.25
C ILE A 110 -20.64 19.09 24.56
N PHE A 111 -20.84 17.99 25.30
CA PHE A 111 -20.06 17.61 26.46
C PHE A 111 -19.30 16.32 26.13
N GLN A 112 -18.01 16.29 26.42
CA GLN A 112 -17.12 15.15 26.15
C GLN A 112 -16.30 14.82 27.39
N PHE A 113 -16.09 13.53 27.63
CA PHE A 113 -15.28 12.96 28.71
C PHE A 113 -15.65 13.49 30.10
N LYS A 114 -16.95 13.57 30.40
CA LYS A 114 -17.52 14.09 31.65
C LYS A 114 -18.53 13.12 32.26
N THR A 115 -18.63 13.09 33.59
CA THR A 115 -19.73 12.39 34.27
C THR A 115 -20.99 13.26 34.31
N ALA A 116 -22.16 12.66 34.49
CA ALA A 116 -23.40 13.42 34.54
C ALA A 116 -23.43 14.52 35.63
N PRO A 117 -22.95 14.31 36.87
CA PRO A 117 -22.82 15.40 37.85
C PRO A 117 -21.94 16.57 37.39
N GLN A 118 -20.85 16.31 36.65
CA GLN A 118 -20.00 17.36 36.08
C GLN A 118 -20.71 18.14 34.97
N ILE A 119 -21.51 17.46 34.14
CA ILE A 119 -22.34 18.09 33.10
C ILE A 119 -23.41 18.98 33.76
N LEU A 120 -24.13 18.47 34.76
CA LEU A 120 -25.12 19.22 35.52
C LEU A 120 -24.50 20.48 36.15
N GLN A 121 -23.32 20.37 36.76
CA GLN A 121 -22.59 21.51 37.31
C GLN A 121 -22.25 22.55 36.23
N GLU A 122 -21.79 22.14 35.05
CA GLU A 122 -21.42 23.06 33.95
C GLU A 122 -22.64 23.72 33.26
N VAL A 123 -23.78 23.03 33.22
CA VAL A 123 -25.05 23.56 32.71
C VAL A 123 -25.65 24.58 33.68
N LEU A 124 -25.59 24.29 34.99
CA LEU A 124 -26.28 25.05 36.03
C LEU A 124 -25.44 26.16 36.68
N ALA A 125 -24.10 26.11 36.61
CA ALA A 125 -23.21 27.15 37.15
C ALA A 125 -23.54 28.59 36.69
N PRO A 126 -23.95 28.87 35.43
CA PRO A 126 -24.27 30.23 34.98
C PRO A 126 -25.45 30.90 35.72
N TYR A 127 -26.28 30.15 36.43
CA TYR A 127 -27.41 30.70 37.20
C TYR A 127 -26.98 31.25 38.57
N GLY A 128 -25.81 30.85 39.09
CA GLY A 128 -25.21 31.45 40.29
C GLY A 128 -25.78 31.00 41.65
N PHE A 129 -26.62 29.96 41.69
CA PHE A 129 -27.21 29.43 42.92
C PHE A 129 -26.47 28.19 43.44
N ALA A 130 -26.58 27.93 44.74
CA ALA A 130 -25.95 26.78 45.38
C ALA A 130 -26.67 25.45 45.09
N ILE A 131 -25.87 24.39 44.91
CA ILE A 131 -26.30 23.02 44.71
C ILE A 131 -25.64 22.16 45.79
N ASP A 132 -26.45 21.42 46.56
CA ASP A 132 -26.03 20.47 47.60
C ASP A 132 -26.06 19.06 47.00
N ALA A 133 -24.90 18.52 46.62
CA ALA A 133 -24.80 17.24 45.93
C ALA A 133 -24.57 16.08 46.92
N ARG A 134 -25.65 15.39 47.30
CA ARG A 134 -25.65 14.23 48.22
C ARG A 134 -25.66 12.91 47.45
N LEU A 135 -24.73 12.80 46.51
CA LEU A 135 -24.61 11.66 45.61
C LEU A 135 -23.58 10.66 46.17
N THR A 136 -23.98 9.39 46.25
CA THR A 136 -23.18 8.28 46.77
C THR A 136 -22.77 7.27 45.69
N GLY A 137 -23.44 7.29 44.54
CA GLY A 137 -23.25 6.37 43.42
C GLY A 137 -22.04 6.69 42.54
N SER A 138 -21.58 5.66 41.82
CA SER A 138 -20.57 5.81 40.76
C SER A 138 -21.23 6.10 39.41
N TYR A 139 -20.86 7.23 38.80
CA TYR A 139 -21.39 7.64 37.49
C TYR A 139 -20.39 7.36 36.38
N ARG A 140 -20.89 6.87 35.24
CA ARG A 140 -20.06 6.66 34.05
C ARG A 140 -19.53 7.99 33.50
N THR A 141 -18.41 7.91 32.80
CA THR A 141 -17.90 9.01 31.99
C THR A 141 -18.51 8.92 30.60
N TRP A 142 -19.22 9.96 30.18
CA TRP A 142 -19.78 10.05 28.83
C TRP A 142 -18.69 10.48 27.85
N ASP A 143 -18.37 9.63 26.86
CA ASP A 143 -17.51 9.97 25.74
C ASP A 143 -18.08 11.16 24.95
N TYR A 144 -19.41 11.20 24.77
CA TYR A 144 -20.14 12.23 24.03
C TYR A 144 -21.57 12.34 24.56
N CYS A 145 -22.00 13.55 24.93
CA CYS A 145 -23.37 13.85 25.35
C CYS A 145 -23.74 15.24 24.83
N VAL A 146 -24.91 15.40 24.22
CA VAL A 146 -25.33 16.60 23.52
C VAL A 146 -26.61 17.16 24.13
N GLN A 147 -26.58 18.44 24.54
CA GLN A 147 -27.77 19.26 24.71
C GLN A 147 -28.21 19.70 23.31
N TYR A 148 -29.39 19.30 22.86
CA TYR A 148 -29.82 19.48 21.47
C TYR A 148 -31.21 20.13 21.38
N SER A 149 -31.26 21.39 20.96
CA SER A 149 -32.51 22.14 20.73
C SER A 149 -33.47 22.17 21.95
N GLU A 150 -32.93 22.10 23.16
CA GLU A 150 -33.70 21.93 24.40
C GLU A 150 -33.28 22.97 25.45
N SER A 151 -34.16 23.20 26.44
CA SER A 151 -33.86 24.10 27.55
C SER A 151 -32.78 23.51 28.47
N ASP A 152 -32.02 24.38 29.15
CA ASP A 152 -31.03 23.93 30.16
C ASP A 152 -31.71 23.07 31.24
N PHE A 153 -32.97 23.38 31.60
CA PHE A 153 -33.79 22.58 32.50
C PHE A 153 -34.09 21.19 31.93
N ASN A 154 -34.63 21.09 30.71
CA ASN A 154 -34.98 19.80 30.12
C ASN A 154 -33.73 18.91 29.98
N PHE A 155 -32.60 19.49 29.58
CA PHE A 155 -31.34 18.75 29.48
C PHE A 155 -30.90 18.19 30.83
N ALA A 156 -30.92 19.03 31.88
CA ALA A 156 -30.58 18.61 33.23
C ALA A 156 -31.55 17.53 33.74
N SER A 157 -32.87 17.73 33.60
CA SER A 157 -33.90 16.79 34.05
C SER A 157 -33.78 15.44 33.35
N ARG A 158 -33.70 15.37 32.02
CA ARG A 158 -33.57 14.07 31.33
C ARG A 158 -32.27 13.34 31.65
N LEU A 159 -31.19 14.06 31.94
CA LEU A 159 -29.90 13.48 32.34
C LEU A 159 -29.97 12.94 33.77
N MET A 160 -30.60 13.68 34.68
CA MET A 160 -30.90 13.21 36.04
C MET A 160 -31.81 11.96 36.00
N GLU A 161 -32.89 12.00 35.23
CA GLU A 161 -33.80 10.88 34.98
C GLU A 161 -33.10 9.64 34.40
N GLN A 162 -32.13 9.85 33.49
CA GLN A 162 -31.34 8.76 32.93
C GLN A 162 -30.40 8.15 33.99
N GLU A 163 -29.74 8.95 34.81
CA GLU A 163 -28.72 8.49 35.76
C GLU A 163 -29.29 8.12 37.14
N GLY A 164 -30.61 8.20 37.31
CA GLY A 164 -31.30 7.91 38.57
C GLY A 164 -31.13 8.98 39.64
N ILE A 165 -30.52 10.12 39.29
CA ILE A 165 -30.42 11.30 40.14
C ILE A 165 -31.80 11.95 40.22
N TYR A 166 -32.21 12.34 41.41
CA TYR A 166 -33.38 13.18 41.63
C TYR A 166 -33.00 14.38 42.48
N TYR A 167 -33.95 15.30 42.68
CA TYR A 167 -33.69 16.50 43.46
C TYR A 167 -34.88 16.94 44.30
N PHE A 168 -34.61 17.68 45.36
CA PHE A 168 -35.60 18.48 46.09
C PHE A 168 -34.99 19.84 46.45
N PHE A 169 -35.75 20.69 47.14
CA PHE A 169 -35.29 22.00 47.57
C PHE A 169 -35.20 22.09 49.09
N SER A 170 -34.06 22.52 49.60
CA SER A 170 -33.92 22.93 51.01
C SER A 170 -34.10 24.43 51.10
N HIS A 171 -34.89 24.90 52.07
CA HIS A 171 -35.29 26.31 52.18
C HIS A 171 -34.78 26.94 53.48
N ALA A 172 -34.21 28.13 53.36
CA ALA A 172 -33.74 29.00 54.44
C ALA A 172 -34.24 30.43 54.21
N GLN A 173 -34.14 31.32 55.19
CA GLN A 173 -34.56 32.72 54.99
C GLN A 173 -33.73 33.38 53.88
N GLY A 174 -34.39 33.91 52.84
CA GLY A 174 -33.76 34.54 51.68
C GLY A 174 -32.98 33.58 50.76
N SER A 175 -33.17 32.26 50.85
CA SER A 175 -32.43 31.29 50.04
C SER A 175 -33.14 29.93 49.92
N HIS A 176 -32.98 29.27 48.77
CA HIS A 176 -33.31 27.86 48.58
C HIS A 176 -32.21 27.20 47.74
N GLN A 177 -31.81 25.98 48.12
CA GLN A 177 -30.75 25.24 47.44
C GLN A 177 -31.34 24.02 46.72
N LEU A 178 -30.76 23.69 45.58
CA LEU A 178 -31.08 22.46 44.86
C LEU A 178 -30.29 21.31 45.52
N VAL A 179 -30.98 20.36 46.15
CA VAL A 179 -30.35 19.18 46.74
C VAL A 179 -30.44 18.04 45.73
N LEU A 180 -29.29 17.51 45.26
CA LEU A 180 -29.22 16.35 44.37
C LEU A 180 -29.05 15.07 45.19
N CYS A 181 -29.76 14.01 44.84
CA CYS A 181 -29.84 12.76 45.59
C CYS A 181 -29.84 11.55 44.66
N ASP A 182 -29.35 10.40 45.14
CA ASP A 182 -29.32 9.12 44.41
C ASP A 182 -29.60 7.89 45.28
N GLY A 183 -29.98 8.05 46.55
CA GLY A 183 -30.30 6.94 47.44
C GLY A 183 -31.01 7.39 48.72
N ALA A 184 -31.49 6.40 49.50
CA ALA A 184 -32.20 6.65 50.76
C ALA A 184 -31.33 7.46 51.74
N ASP A 185 -30.03 7.19 51.80
CA ASP A 185 -29.06 7.87 52.66
C ASP A 185 -28.86 9.37 52.34
N SER A 186 -29.36 9.87 51.21
CA SER A 186 -29.35 11.30 50.90
C SER A 186 -30.37 12.12 51.74
N HIS A 187 -31.35 11.45 52.35
CA HIS A 187 -32.47 12.04 53.08
C HIS A 187 -32.23 12.15 54.59
N THR A 188 -32.84 13.16 55.20
CA THR A 188 -32.78 13.38 56.65
C THR A 188 -34.15 13.81 57.18
N GLU A 189 -34.31 13.83 58.50
CA GLU A 189 -35.41 14.53 59.16
C GLU A 189 -35.32 16.05 58.91
N LEU A 190 -36.44 16.77 59.02
CA LEU A 190 -36.46 18.23 58.91
C LEU A 190 -35.83 18.86 60.18
N PRO A 191 -34.89 19.82 60.07
CA PRO A 191 -34.16 20.34 61.25
C PRO A 191 -35.00 21.04 62.33
N ALA A 192 -36.25 21.39 62.03
CA ALA A 192 -37.19 21.98 62.97
C ALA A 192 -38.62 21.46 62.70
N GLY A 193 -39.36 21.17 63.77
CA GLY A 193 -40.68 20.54 63.72
C GLY A 193 -40.71 19.17 64.41
N PRO A 194 -41.88 18.56 64.60
CA PRO A 194 -41.99 17.22 65.15
C PRO A 194 -41.64 16.16 64.09
N VAL A 195 -40.60 15.35 64.36
CA VAL A 195 -40.24 14.18 63.54
C VAL A 195 -41.36 13.12 63.55
N ARG A 196 -42.05 13.00 64.68
CA ARG A 196 -43.04 11.97 64.94
C ARG A 196 -44.43 12.57 65.05
N VAL A 197 -45.32 12.19 64.14
CA VAL A 197 -46.64 12.82 63.96
C VAL A 197 -47.76 11.83 64.27
N PRO A 198 -48.71 12.18 65.17
CA PRO A 198 -49.81 11.29 65.49
C PRO A 198 -50.90 11.31 64.40
N TYR A 199 -51.55 10.17 64.21
CA TYR A 199 -52.80 10.03 63.47
C TYR A 199 -54.00 10.20 64.41
N HIS A 200 -54.93 11.09 64.04
CA HIS A 200 -56.15 11.39 64.77
C HIS A 200 -57.34 11.52 63.81
N ALA A 201 -58.21 10.51 63.78
CA ALA A 201 -59.37 10.46 62.89
C ALA A 201 -60.70 10.80 63.58
N GLY A 202 -61.67 11.26 62.80
CA GLY A 202 -63.06 11.45 63.23
C GLY A 202 -63.21 12.50 64.34
N VAL A 203 -63.97 12.16 65.39
CA VAL A 203 -64.32 13.12 66.46
C VAL A 203 -63.08 13.60 67.24
N LEU A 204 -62.01 12.80 67.34
CA LEU A 204 -60.76 13.24 67.99
C LEU A 204 -60.10 14.40 67.24
N ALA A 205 -60.11 14.39 65.90
CA ALA A 205 -59.55 15.46 65.06
C ALA A 205 -60.26 16.81 65.31
N ALA A 206 -61.56 16.78 65.58
CA ALA A 206 -62.35 17.98 65.87
C ALA A 206 -62.17 18.51 67.31
N GLN A 207 -61.55 17.73 68.20
CA GLN A 207 -61.36 18.07 69.62
C GLN A 207 -59.92 18.48 69.96
N ILE A 208 -58.95 18.13 69.12
CA ILE A 208 -57.54 18.50 69.26
C ILE A 208 -57.28 19.72 68.38
N LEU A 209 -57.04 20.89 68.99
CA LEU A 209 -56.74 22.14 68.26
C LEU A 209 -55.30 22.62 68.44
N GLU A 210 -54.57 22.06 69.41
CA GLU A 210 -53.27 22.54 69.90
C GLU A 210 -52.08 21.71 69.37
N GLN A 211 -52.33 20.67 68.57
CA GLN A 211 -51.32 19.75 68.03
C GLN A 211 -51.39 19.64 66.49
N ASP A 212 -50.23 19.55 65.85
CA ASP A 212 -50.05 19.10 64.46
C ASP A 212 -50.31 17.57 64.36
N PHE A 213 -51.29 17.12 63.56
CA PHE A 213 -51.62 15.69 63.36
C PHE A 213 -52.07 15.36 61.92
N VAL A 214 -52.08 14.07 61.59
CA VAL A 214 -52.67 13.52 60.36
C VAL A 214 -54.12 13.11 60.64
N ASP A 215 -55.07 13.53 59.81
CA ASP A 215 -56.50 13.18 59.92
C ASP A 215 -57.02 12.26 58.81
N SER A 216 -56.30 12.18 57.69
CA SER A 216 -56.59 11.32 56.55
C SER A 216 -55.34 10.51 56.18
N TRP A 217 -55.50 9.20 55.97
CA TRP A 217 -54.42 8.29 55.58
C TRP A 217 -54.97 7.24 54.61
N SER A 218 -54.44 7.20 53.39
CA SER A 218 -54.89 6.32 52.31
C SER A 218 -53.69 5.60 51.69
N HIS A 219 -53.49 4.35 52.07
CA HIS A 219 -52.50 3.44 51.47
C HIS A 219 -53.02 2.90 50.13
N SER A 220 -52.19 2.92 49.09
CA SER A 220 -52.46 2.32 47.78
C SER A 220 -51.24 1.56 47.25
N GLU A 221 -51.49 0.43 46.58
CA GLU A 221 -50.50 -0.28 45.77
C GLU A 221 -51.00 -0.44 44.32
N ASP A 222 -50.15 -0.10 43.35
CA ASP A 222 -50.41 -0.28 41.91
C ASP A 222 -49.64 -1.48 41.31
N ILE A 223 -50.12 -2.02 40.20
CA ILE A 223 -49.40 -3.07 39.46
C ILE A 223 -48.28 -2.43 38.63
N ALA A 224 -47.03 -2.80 38.94
CA ALA A 224 -45.84 -2.44 38.17
C ALA A 224 -45.20 -3.69 37.51
N SER A 225 -44.42 -3.48 36.45
CA SER A 225 -43.60 -4.53 35.84
C SER A 225 -42.43 -4.92 36.75
N GLY A 226 -42.37 -6.20 37.14
CA GLY A 226 -41.30 -6.75 37.95
C GLY A 226 -40.04 -7.16 37.18
N ASN A 227 -40.08 -7.12 35.84
CA ASN A 227 -38.93 -7.41 34.99
C ASN A 227 -38.58 -6.20 34.11
N PHE A 228 -37.29 -5.94 33.95
CA PHE A 228 -36.75 -4.97 32.99
C PHE A 228 -35.62 -5.62 32.20
N ALA A 229 -35.63 -5.43 30.88
CA ALA A 229 -34.61 -5.88 29.96
C ALA A 229 -34.16 -4.75 29.02
N ALA A 230 -32.90 -4.73 28.63
CA ALA A 230 -32.37 -3.80 27.63
C ALA A 230 -31.19 -4.43 26.89
N ASP A 231 -30.89 -3.92 25.70
CA ASP A 231 -29.74 -4.31 24.89
C ASP A 231 -29.23 -3.11 24.07
N ASP A 232 -28.00 -3.19 23.56
CA ASP A 232 -27.38 -2.16 22.71
C ASP A 232 -26.33 -2.77 21.77
N TYR A 233 -25.63 -1.96 20.97
CA TYR A 233 -24.60 -2.43 20.04
C TYR A 233 -23.32 -1.58 20.06
N ASP A 234 -22.21 -2.18 20.48
CA ASP A 234 -20.87 -1.59 20.33
C ASP A 234 -20.12 -2.18 19.13
N PHE A 235 -19.91 -1.36 18.09
CA PHE A 235 -19.15 -1.73 16.90
C PHE A 235 -17.67 -2.10 17.18
N ARG A 236 -17.11 -1.69 18.33
CA ARG A 236 -15.75 -2.07 18.78
C ARG A 236 -15.71 -3.51 19.26
N LYS A 237 -16.85 -4.05 19.70
CA LYS A 237 -17.04 -5.39 20.28
C LYS A 237 -18.30 -6.04 19.64
N PRO A 238 -18.36 -6.22 18.31
CA PRO A 238 -19.62 -6.44 17.58
C PRO A 238 -20.31 -7.80 17.84
N ASN A 239 -19.65 -8.71 18.56
CA ASN A 239 -20.17 -10.01 18.98
C ASN A 239 -20.25 -10.14 20.52
N ALA A 240 -20.13 -9.04 21.27
CA ALA A 240 -20.27 -9.07 22.72
C ALA A 240 -21.75 -9.12 23.10
N GLU A 241 -22.10 -10.09 23.95
CA GLU A 241 -23.39 -10.15 24.63
C GLU A 241 -23.39 -9.04 25.70
N ILE A 242 -24.18 -7.99 25.45
CA ILE A 242 -24.37 -6.85 26.36
C ILE A 242 -25.85 -6.62 26.68
N ASP A 243 -26.70 -7.62 26.42
CA ASP A 243 -28.06 -7.66 26.91
C ASP A 243 -28.06 -7.73 28.45
N THR A 244 -29.01 -7.02 29.06
CA THR A 244 -29.13 -6.94 30.50
C THR A 244 -30.56 -7.19 30.91
N VAL A 245 -30.75 -8.12 31.86
CA VAL A 245 -32.06 -8.51 32.38
C VAL A 245 -32.02 -8.43 33.90
N ARG A 246 -33.01 -7.77 34.50
CA ARG A 246 -33.17 -7.69 35.95
C ARG A 246 -34.62 -7.99 36.34
N GLN A 247 -34.77 -8.80 37.38
CA GLN A 247 -36.05 -9.32 37.84
C GLN A 247 -36.20 -9.10 39.35
N GLN A 248 -37.29 -8.47 39.75
CA GLN A 248 -37.66 -8.17 41.14
C GLN A 248 -39.20 -8.12 41.26
N PRO A 249 -39.91 -9.24 41.00
CA PRO A 249 -41.36 -9.32 41.13
C PRO A 249 -41.84 -9.02 42.56
N ALA A 250 -43.00 -8.38 42.67
CA ALA A 250 -43.55 -7.85 43.92
C ALA A 250 -44.19 -8.92 44.85
N GLY A 251 -44.47 -10.12 44.34
CA GLY A 251 -45.11 -11.23 45.06
C GLY A 251 -46.63 -11.35 44.86
N HIS A 252 -47.24 -10.51 44.02
CA HIS A 252 -48.67 -10.56 43.69
C HIS A 252 -48.92 -11.22 42.33
N SER A 253 -50.14 -11.69 42.07
CA SER A 253 -50.47 -12.18 40.72
C SER A 253 -50.29 -11.06 39.69
N ARG A 254 -49.63 -11.36 38.55
CA ARG A 254 -49.33 -10.41 37.43
C ARG A 254 -48.22 -9.39 37.71
N ASP A 255 -47.28 -9.68 38.59
CA ASP A 255 -46.04 -8.92 38.76
C ASP A 255 -44.94 -9.25 37.74
N SER A 256 -45.01 -10.39 37.05
CA SER A 256 -43.98 -10.88 36.12
C SER A 256 -43.98 -10.25 34.72
N PHE A 257 -44.62 -9.09 34.53
CA PHE A 257 -44.56 -8.35 33.27
C PHE A 257 -43.17 -7.73 33.04
N GLU A 258 -42.78 -7.64 31.78
CA GLU A 258 -41.48 -7.14 31.34
C GLU A 258 -41.62 -5.85 30.53
N ILE A 259 -40.67 -4.93 30.73
CA ILE A 259 -40.40 -3.81 29.83
C ILE A 259 -39.05 -4.06 29.15
N TYR A 260 -39.01 -3.94 27.83
CA TYR A 260 -37.80 -4.06 27.01
C TYR A 260 -37.48 -2.72 26.33
N ASP A 261 -36.32 -2.13 26.64
CA ASP A 261 -35.82 -0.87 26.06
C ASP A 261 -34.73 -1.15 24.99
N TRP A 262 -34.88 -0.59 23.79
CA TRP A 262 -33.83 -0.56 22.76
C TRP A 262 -33.78 0.82 22.06
N PRO A 263 -32.57 1.40 21.85
CA PRO A 263 -31.29 1.01 22.42
C PRO A 263 -31.22 1.34 23.92
N GLY A 264 -30.47 0.56 24.70
CA GLY A 264 -30.26 0.76 26.13
C GLY A 264 -29.47 2.03 26.50
N GLY A 265 -28.68 2.57 25.57
CA GLY A 265 -27.88 3.78 25.75
C GLY A 265 -26.52 3.53 26.42
N TYR A 266 -25.92 2.37 26.22
CA TYR A 266 -24.66 1.96 26.88
C TYR A 266 -23.77 1.08 25.98
N THR A 267 -22.47 1.03 26.27
CA THR A 267 -21.51 0.18 25.52
C THR A 267 -20.76 -0.81 26.40
N GLU A 268 -20.92 -0.73 27.72
CA GLU A 268 -20.31 -1.64 28.70
C GLU A 268 -21.41 -2.33 29.51
N LEU A 269 -21.27 -3.63 29.76
CA LEU A 269 -22.29 -4.43 30.44
C LEU A 269 -22.63 -3.88 31.84
N ALA A 270 -21.63 -3.41 32.59
CA ALA A 270 -21.83 -2.85 33.94
C ALA A 270 -22.68 -1.55 33.95
N ASP A 271 -22.60 -0.73 32.89
CA ASP A 271 -23.48 0.43 32.72
C ASP A 271 -24.92 -0.03 32.46
N GLY A 272 -25.10 -1.07 31.64
CA GLY A 272 -26.39 -1.68 31.35
C GLY A 272 -27.04 -2.28 32.60
N GLU A 273 -26.30 -3.08 33.38
CA GLU A 273 -26.77 -3.64 34.65
C GLU A 273 -27.17 -2.54 35.65
N ASN A 274 -26.41 -1.44 35.66
CA ASN A 274 -26.72 -0.26 36.46
C ASN A 274 -28.02 0.42 35.99
N TYR A 275 -28.21 0.64 34.68
CA TYR A 275 -29.45 1.21 34.17
C TYR A 275 -30.65 0.28 34.36
N ALA A 276 -30.52 -1.03 34.13
CA ALA A 276 -31.56 -2.01 34.41
C ALA A 276 -31.96 -2.02 35.89
N ARG A 277 -30.99 -1.83 36.81
CA ARG A 277 -31.28 -1.56 38.23
C ARG A 277 -32.11 -0.31 38.42
N LEU A 278 -31.65 0.83 37.91
CA LEU A 278 -32.31 2.12 38.11
C LEU A 278 -33.75 2.14 37.52
N ARG A 279 -34.00 1.46 36.40
CA ARG A 279 -35.37 1.33 35.84
C ARG A 279 -36.27 0.44 36.67
N LEU A 280 -35.75 -0.65 37.21
CA LEU A 280 -36.54 -1.53 38.08
C LEU A 280 -36.82 -0.88 39.44
N GLU A 281 -35.85 -0.16 40.00
CA GLU A 281 -36.03 0.70 41.19
C GLU A 281 -37.08 1.79 40.93
N GLN A 282 -37.08 2.43 39.75
CA GLN A 282 -38.10 3.41 39.33
C GLN A 282 -39.52 2.83 39.28
N LEU A 283 -39.68 1.59 38.82
CA LEU A 283 -40.97 0.90 38.73
C LEU A 283 -41.45 0.42 40.11
N ALA A 284 -40.54 -0.08 40.95
CA ALA A 284 -40.86 -0.56 42.29
C ALA A 284 -41.08 0.57 43.31
N GLY A 285 -40.36 1.69 43.17
CA GLY A 285 -40.27 2.76 44.17
C GLY A 285 -41.59 3.49 44.44
N ARG A 286 -42.40 3.73 43.41
CA ARG A 286 -43.75 4.32 43.54
C ARG A 286 -44.88 3.27 43.46
N ARG A 287 -44.56 1.97 43.64
CA ARG A 287 -45.58 0.91 43.67
C ARG A 287 -46.47 1.05 44.89
N GLU A 288 -45.85 1.25 46.06
CA GLU A 288 -46.51 1.49 47.35
C GLU A 288 -46.50 3.00 47.62
N LEU A 289 -47.68 3.63 47.52
CA LEU A 289 -47.86 5.07 47.68
C LEU A 289 -48.93 5.34 48.72
N VAL A 290 -48.66 6.24 49.65
CA VAL A 290 -49.66 6.73 50.61
C VAL A 290 -49.99 8.18 50.33
N SER A 291 -51.28 8.50 50.24
CA SER A 291 -51.80 9.87 50.28
C SER A 291 -52.34 10.19 51.67
N ALA A 292 -51.96 11.33 52.24
CA ALA A 292 -52.32 11.74 53.59
C ALA A 292 -52.70 13.23 53.68
N GLU A 293 -53.52 13.59 54.66
CA GLU A 293 -53.83 15.00 54.96
C GLU A 293 -53.83 15.28 56.47
N GLY A 294 -53.57 16.52 56.86
CA GLY A 294 -53.62 16.94 58.26
C GLY A 294 -53.51 18.44 58.48
N ASN A 295 -53.71 18.85 59.73
CA ASN A 295 -53.46 20.22 60.22
C ASN A 295 -51.95 20.40 60.52
N LEU A 296 -51.13 20.23 59.49
CA LEU A 296 -49.69 20.19 59.62
C LEU A 296 -49.07 21.49 59.06
N ARG A 297 -47.91 21.88 59.62
CA ARG A 297 -47.12 23.02 59.13
C ARG A 297 -45.75 22.64 58.62
N HIS A 298 -45.30 21.43 58.90
CA HIS A 298 -43.89 21.04 58.80
C HIS A 298 -43.57 19.99 57.71
N MET A 299 -44.56 19.39 57.01
CA MET A 299 -44.27 18.45 55.91
C MET A 299 -43.59 19.14 54.73
N ALA A 300 -42.48 18.59 54.23
CA ALA A 300 -41.73 19.10 53.09
C ALA A 300 -41.10 17.93 52.29
N PRO A 301 -41.13 17.94 50.95
CA PRO A 301 -40.54 16.86 50.16
C PRO A 301 -39.04 16.69 50.36
N GLY A 302 -38.56 15.44 50.24
CA GLY A 302 -37.16 15.08 50.44
C GLY A 302 -36.75 14.93 51.91
N TYR A 303 -37.67 15.08 52.85
CA TYR A 303 -37.45 14.84 54.28
C TYR A 303 -38.19 13.59 54.78
N LEU A 304 -37.69 13.03 55.89
CA LEU A 304 -38.26 11.87 56.57
C LEU A 304 -39.15 12.28 57.76
N PHE A 305 -40.21 11.51 58.04
CA PHE A 305 -41.00 11.60 59.27
C PHE A 305 -41.51 10.21 59.72
N GLU A 306 -41.87 10.06 61.00
CA GLU A 306 -42.49 8.84 61.56
C GLU A 306 -43.99 9.07 61.79
N LEU A 307 -44.84 8.20 61.23
CA LEU A 307 -46.26 8.17 61.59
C LEU A 307 -46.46 7.37 62.89
N ALA A 308 -47.27 7.89 63.81
CA ALA A 308 -47.61 7.23 65.06
C ALA A 308 -49.12 7.19 65.31
N ARG A 309 -49.57 6.25 66.15
CA ARG A 309 -50.98 6.06 66.57
C ARG A 309 -51.98 5.71 65.45
N HIS A 310 -51.51 5.28 64.28
CA HIS A 310 -52.40 4.78 63.23
C HIS A 310 -52.99 3.40 63.60
N PRO A 311 -54.30 3.12 63.37
CA PRO A 311 -54.94 1.86 63.78
C PRO A 311 -54.34 0.59 63.17
N ASN A 312 -53.87 0.65 61.92
CA ASN A 312 -53.02 -0.40 61.37
C ASN A 312 -51.59 -0.23 61.88
N ALA A 313 -51.12 -1.20 62.67
CA ALA A 313 -49.78 -1.21 63.24
C ALA A 313 -48.66 -1.08 62.19
N GLN A 314 -48.83 -1.66 61.00
CA GLN A 314 -47.83 -1.63 59.92
C GLN A 314 -47.57 -0.23 59.35
N GLU A 315 -48.52 0.69 59.49
CA GLU A 315 -48.34 2.08 59.05
C GLU A 315 -47.56 2.94 60.06
N ASN A 316 -47.26 2.43 61.26
CA ASN A 316 -46.53 3.19 62.28
C ASN A 316 -45.02 3.04 62.08
N ARG A 317 -44.51 3.64 61.00
CA ARG A 317 -43.12 3.56 60.54
C ARG A 317 -42.63 4.90 59.97
N CYS A 318 -41.38 4.93 59.52
CA CYS A 318 -40.78 6.07 58.83
C CYS A 318 -41.17 6.10 57.35
N TYR A 319 -41.34 7.30 56.82
CA TYR A 319 -41.68 7.55 55.42
C TYR A 319 -40.88 8.73 54.86
N LEU A 320 -40.54 8.63 53.57
CA LEU A 320 -40.04 9.73 52.75
C LEU A 320 -41.22 10.53 52.18
N ILE A 321 -41.19 11.85 52.37
CA ILE A 321 -42.18 12.75 51.78
C ILE A 321 -41.83 12.99 50.31
N GLU A 322 -42.68 12.53 49.39
CA GLU A 322 -42.49 12.68 47.94
C GLU A 322 -43.08 14.00 47.44
N ALA A 323 -44.27 14.37 47.89
CA ALA A 323 -44.98 15.58 47.47
C ALA A 323 -45.74 16.23 48.63
N VAL A 324 -45.89 17.56 48.60
CA VAL A 324 -46.75 18.31 49.54
C VAL A 324 -47.48 19.42 48.82
N THR A 325 -48.77 19.55 49.11
CA THR A 325 -49.61 20.70 48.79
C THR A 325 -49.92 21.49 50.07
N TYR A 326 -49.77 22.80 50.01
CA TYR A 326 -49.94 23.74 51.11
C TYR A 326 -51.18 24.60 50.89
N ASP A 327 -52.07 24.68 51.90
CA ASP A 327 -53.09 25.74 52.02
C ASP A 327 -52.93 26.43 53.38
N PHE A 328 -52.40 27.65 53.35
CA PHE A 328 -52.11 28.47 54.53
C PHE A 328 -52.86 29.79 54.44
N GLN A 329 -53.55 30.19 55.50
CA GLN A 329 -54.38 31.41 55.53
C GLN A 329 -54.27 32.11 56.89
N GLU A 330 -54.16 33.44 56.88
CA GLU A 330 -54.16 34.27 58.09
C GLU A 330 -55.35 35.24 58.09
N ASN A 331 -56.00 35.40 59.26
CA ASN A 331 -57.22 36.18 59.49
C ASN A 331 -58.40 35.70 58.63
N ALA A 332 -58.67 34.40 58.61
CA ALA A 332 -59.73 33.80 57.79
C ALA A 332 -61.13 34.15 58.32
N LEU A 333 -62.03 34.57 57.42
CA LEU A 333 -63.44 34.79 57.69
C LEU A 333 -64.19 33.45 57.65
N ARG A 334 -64.65 32.97 58.82
CA ARG A 334 -65.55 31.81 58.88
C ARG A 334 -67.01 32.27 58.84
N VAL A 335 -67.73 31.92 57.78
CA VAL A 335 -69.20 31.97 57.76
C VAL A 335 -69.72 30.66 58.36
N VAL A 336 -70.20 30.71 59.60
CA VAL A 336 -70.80 29.54 60.27
C VAL A 336 -72.29 29.45 59.88
N GLY A 337 -72.58 28.70 58.83
CA GLY A 337 -73.94 28.41 58.38
C GLY A 337 -74.45 27.06 58.89
N ALA A 338 -75.00 27.03 60.11
CA ALA A 338 -75.83 25.93 60.61
C ALA A 338 -77.16 26.51 61.14
N ALA A 339 -78.26 25.80 60.93
CA ALA A 339 -79.61 26.34 61.13
C ALA A 339 -79.87 26.85 62.57
N ASP A 340 -80.58 27.97 62.68
CA ASP A 340 -81.09 28.61 63.89
C ASP A 340 -80.07 29.13 64.95
N ALA A 341 -78.80 29.33 64.58
CA ALA A 341 -77.88 30.17 65.36
C ALA A 341 -77.81 31.61 64.83
N ALA A 342 -77.78 32.60 65.73
CA ALA A 342 -77.65 34.01 65.37
C ALA A 342 -76.32 34.30 64.66
N TYR A 343 -76.35 35.22 63.67
CA TYR A 343 -75.16 35.69 62.96
C TYR A 343 -74.08 36.17 63.94
N SER A 344 -72.97 35.43 63.98
CA SER A 344 -71.77 35.77 64.73
C SER A 344 -70.58 35.70 63.79
N GLU A 345 -70.10 36.86 63.35
CA GLU A 345 -68.82 36.98 62.67
C GLU A 345 -67.71 36.60 63.66
N SER A 346 -67.13 35.41 63.51
CA SER A 346 -65.92 35.04 64.23
C SER A 346 -64.75 34.93 63.27
N THR A 347 -63.80 35.86 63.39
CA THR A 347 -62.48 35.75 62.77
C THR A 347 -61.71 34.61 63.44
N SER A 348 -61.42 33.53 62.73
CA SER A 348 -60.39 32.59 63.19
C SER A 348 -59.02 33.17 62.81
N SER A 349 -58.09 33.22 63.77
CA SER A 349 -56.79 33.89 63.60
C SER A 349 -55.97 33.35 62.45
N THR A 350 -55.92 32.02 62.27
CA THR A 350 -55.11 31.33 61.26
C THR A 350 -55.79 30.02 60.86
N SER A 351 -55.58 29.56 59.62
CA SER A 351 -55.88 28.21 59.15
C SER A 351 -54.68 27.64 58.37
N TYR A 352 -54.42 26.34 58.53
CA TYR A 352 -53.38 25.63 57.80
C TYR A 352 -53.81 24.17 57.57
N ARG A 353 -53.62 23.69 56.33
CA ARG A 353 -53.79 22.28 55.96
C ARG A 353 -52.66 21.89 54.99
N GLN A 354 -52.18 20.67 55.13
CA GLN A 354 -51.24 20.04 54.21
C GLN A 354 -51.84 18.73 53.72
N SER A 355 -51.79 18.53 52.40
CA SER A 355 -52.08 17.24 51.74
C SER A 355 -50.77 16.76 51.11
N PHE A 356 -50.37 15.52 51.35
CA PHE A 356 -49.01 15.06 51.03
C PHE A 356 -48.99 13.59 50.60
N GLU A 357 -48.04 13.27 49.73
CA GLU A 357 -47.77 11.92 49.22
C GLU A 357 -46.46 11.42 49.82
N VAL A 358 -46.45 10.18 50.31
CA VAL A 358 -45.30 9.60 50.99
C VAL A 358 -45.05 8.15 50.57
N LEU A 359 -43.78 7.76 50.61
CA LEU A 359 -43.26 6.43 50.31
C LEU A 359 -42.62 5.86 51.57
N PRO A 360 -42.63 4.53 51.82
CA PRO A 360 -41.84 3.94 52.89
C PRO A 360 -40.36 4.32 52.78
N ASP A 361 -39.67 4.55 53.89
CA ASP A 361 -38.23 4.88 53.90
C ASP A 361 -37.35 3.81 53.23
N SER A 362 -37.80 2.55 53.25
CA SER A 362 -37.16 1.41 52.59
C SER A 362 -37.45 1.29 51.09
N ALA A 363 -38.34 2.11 50.51
CA ALA A 363 -38.67 2.07 49.09
C ALA A 363 -37.60 2.81 48.25
N PRO A 364 -37.02 2.20 47.20
CA PRO A 364 -35.99 2.84 46.40
C PRO A 364 -36.59 3.91 45.49
N TYR A 365 -36.38 5.19 45.78
CA TYR A 365 -36.88 6.27 44.91
C TYR A 365 -35.96 6.51 43.71
N ARG A 366 -36.58 6.59 42.52
CA ARG A 366 -35.97 7.07 41.27
C ARG A 366 -36.97 7.97 40.53
N PRO A 367 -36.50 9.01 39.84
CA PRO A 367 -37.38 9.87 39.05
C PRO A 367 -37.99 9.10 37.87
N ALA A 368 -39.23 9.41 37.52
CA ALA A 368 -39.83 8.91 36.29
C ALA A 368 -39.23 9.61 35.07
N ARG A 369 -38.97 8.86 33.98
CA ARG A 369 -38.49 9.40 32.69
C ARG A 369 -39.59 10.16 31.94
N VAL A 370 -39.94 11.35 32.43
CA VAL A 370 -41.00 12.20 31.85
C VAL A 370 -40.46 13.28 30.92
N THR A 371 -39.19 13.66 31.03
CA THR A 371 -38.59 14.69 30.18
C THR A 371 -38.19 14.09 28.82
N PRO A 372 -38.79 14.52 27.69
CA PRO A 372 -38.50 13.90 26.40
C PRO A 372 -37.05 14.12 25.98
N LYS A 373 -36.31 13.05 25.66
CA LYS A 373 -35.00 13.18 24.99
C LYS A 373 -35.22 13.74 23.58
N PRO A 374 -34.56 14.83 23.18
CA PRO A 374 -34.72 15.39 21.86
C PRO A 374 -34.19 14.41 20.80
N ARG A 375 -34.87 14.38 19.65
CA ARG A 375 -34.49 13.58 18.48
C ARG A 375 -34.25 14.50 17.30
N THR A 376 -33.27 14.15 16.45
CA THR A 376 -33.09 14.81 15.16
C THR A 376 -34.19 14.35 14.20
N THR A 377 -34.62 15.23 13.29
CA THR A 377 -35.69 14.95 12.31
C THR A 377 -35.14 14.60 10.92
N GLY A 378 -33.84 14.37 10.82
CA GLY A 378 -33.12 14.11 9.57
C GLY A 378 -31.63 14.49 9.66
N PRO A 379 -30.84 14.15 8.64
CA PRO A 379 -29.41 14.39 8.61
C PRO A 379 -29.07 15.88 8.47
N GLN A 380 -27.85 16.23 8.86
CA GLN A 380 -27.29 17.59 8.84
C GLN A 380 -25.94 17.59 8.13
N THR A 381 -25.47 18.76 7.70
CA THR A 381 -24.09 18.93 7.25
C THR A 381 -23.18 19.35 8.40
N ALA A 382 -21.92 18.90 8.35
CA ALA A 382 -20.85 19.29 9.26
C ALA A 382 -19.53 19.39 8.50
N VAL A 383 -18.57 20.16 9.04
CA VAL A 383 -17.23 20.29 8.45
C VAL A 383 -16.27 19.36 9.15
N VAL A 384 -15.46 18.60 8.42
CA VAL A 384 -14.44 17.71 8.98
C VAL A 384 -13.30 18.52 9.59
N VAL A 385 -12.84 18.14 10.79
CA VAL A 385 -11.82 18.86 11.57
C VAL A 385 -10.76 17.92 12.15
N GLY A 386 -9.65 18.49 12.60
CA GLY A 386 -8.53 17.77 13.19
C GLY A 386 -7.38 18.71 13.57
N PRO A 387 -6.20 18.17 13.93
CA PRO A 387 -5.08 18.96 14.41
C PRO A 387 -4.53 19.93 13.36
N ALA A 388 -4.01 21.07 13.83
CA ALA A 388 -3.40 22.07 12.96
C ALA A 388 -2.20 21.50 12.17
N GLY A 389 -2.20 21.68 10.85
CA GLY A 389 -1.16 21.17 9.95
C GLY A 389 -1.41 19.74 9.42
N GLU A 390 -2.51 19.10 9.80
CA GLU A 390 -2.99 17.86 9.18
C GLU A 390 -3.94 18.14 8.00
N GLU A 391 -3.93 17.26 6.99
CA GLU A 391 -4.99 17.18 5.96
C GLU A 391 -6.01 16.08 6.29
N ILE A 392 -5.59 15.05 7.03
CA ILE A 392 -6.37 13.83 7.29
C ILE A 392 -6.20 13.50 8.78
N HIS A 393 -7.30 13.43 9.51
CA HIS A 393 -7.31 12.98 10.90
C HIS A 393 -8.31 11.85 11.07
N THR A 394 -7.79 10.65 11.27
CA THR A 394 -8.56 9.40 11.32
C THR A 394 -8.00 8.45 12.37
N ASP A 395 -8.82 7.54 12.87
CA ASP A 395 -8.41 6.45 13.74
C ASP A 395 -8.38 5.09 13.02
N GLN A 396 -8.11 4.03 13.79
CA GLN A 396 -8.03 2.64 13.30
C GLN A 396 -9.32 2.09 12.67
N TYR A 397 -10.46 2.74 12.90
CA TYR A 397 -11.77 2.35 12.37
C TYR A 397 -12.21 3.21 11.17
N GLY A 398 -11.35 4.12 10.70
CA GLY A 398 -11.72 5.05 9.63
C GLY A 398 -12.67 6.16 10.07
N ARG A 399 -12.76 6.43 11.38
CA ARG A 399 -13.61 7.49 11.93
C ARG A 399 -12.94 8.84 11.74
N ILE A 400 -13.75 9.89 11.64
CA ILE A 400 -13.29 11.27 11.57
C ILE A 400 -13.88 12.09 12.72
N LYS A 401 -13.41 13.34 12.89
CA LYS A 401 -14.05 14.33 13.74
C LYS A 401 -14.65 15.45 12.89
N VAL A 402 -15.70 16.09 13.38
CA VAL A 402 -16.41 17.18 12.68
C VAL A 402 -16.69 18.34 13.63
N GLN A 403 -16.98 19.51 13.08
CA GLN A 403 -17.73 20.55 13.79
C GLN A 403 -19.05 20.80 13.10
N PHE A 404 -20.14 20.68 13.87
CA PHE A 404 -21.49 21.01 13.42
C PHE A 404 -21.67 22.53 13.27
N HIS A 405 -22.53 22.95 12.35
CA HIS A 405 -22.77 24.38 12.10
C HIS A 405 -23.41 25.13 13.28
N TRP A 406 -24.11 24.42 14.16
CA TRP A 406 -24.70 24.96 15.39
C TRP A 406 -23.73 24.96 16.59
N ASP A 407 -22.60 24.27 16.50
CA ASP A 407 -21.62 24.24 17.59
C ASP A 407 -20.83 25.56 17.63
N ARG A 408 -21.23 26.42 18.55
CA ARG A 408 -20.61 27.72 18.84
C ARG A 408 -19.46 27.66 19.86
N TYR A 409 -19.16 26.48 20.41
CA TYR A 409 -18.15 26.28 21.45
C TYR A 409 -16.88 25.58 20.92
N GLY A 410 -17.02 24.72 19.91
CA GLY A 410 -15.90 24.10 19.20
C GLY A 410 -15.00 25.10 18.47
N LYS A 411 -13.71 24.79 18.41
CA LYS A 411 -12.65 25.68 17.88
C LYS A 411 -12.18 25.31 16.47
N ARG A 412 -12.87 24.38 15.80
CA ARG A 412 -12.52 23.73 14.53
C ARG A 412 -11.21 22.93 14.61
N ASP A 413 -10.99 22.31 15.76
CA ASP A 413 -9.84 21.47 16.10
C ASP A 413 -10.25 20.01 16.38
N GLU A 414 -9.29 19.16 16.75
CA GLU A 414 -9.51 17.76 17.13
C GLU A 414 -10.37 17.55 18.39
N ASN A 415 -10.83 18.60 19.07
CA ASN A 415 -11.64 18.53 20.28
C ASN A 415 -13.12 18.84 20.01
N SER A 416 -13.48 19.22 18.77
CA SER A 416 -14.83 19.67 18.41
C SER A 416 -15.93 18.59 18.52
N SER A 417 -15.59 17.30 18.29
CA SER A 417 -16.54 16.18 18.42
C SER A 417 -15.87 14.90 18.91
N CYS A 418 -16.70 13.89 19.22
CA CYS A 418 -16.28 12.50 19.30
C CYS A 418 -15.83 11.96 17.92
N TRP A 419 -15.34 10.72 17.92
CA TRP A 419 -14.99 10.00 16.68
C TRP A 419 -16.23 9.41 16.00
N ILE A 420 -16.54 9.91 14.81
CA ILE A 420 -17.75 9.59 14.04
C ILE A 420 -17.42 8.59 12.93
N ARG A 421 -18.17 7.49 12.83
CA ARG A 421 -18.02 6.48 11.76
C ARG A 421 -18.44 7.05 10.42
N VAL A 422 -17.70 6.68 9.36
CA VAL A 422 -17.96 7.10 7.99
C VAL A 422 -18.46 5.93 7.16
N SER A 423 -19.68 6.04 6.62
CA SER A 423 -20.25 5.11 5.66
C SER A 423 -19.34 4.97 4.42
N GLN A 424 -19.12 3.75 3.97
CA GLN A 424 -18.32 3.43 2.80
C GLN A 424 -19.19 2.76 1.73
N THR A 425 -18.85 2.96 0.46
CA THR A 425 -19.57 2.36 -0.69
C THR A 425 -19.63 0.83 -0.63
N TRP A 426 -18.61 0.20 -0.05
CA TRP A 426 -18.54 -1.25 0.19
C TRP A 426 -17.58 -1.52 1.35
N ALA A 427 -18.02 -2.25 2.38
CA ALA A 427 -17.19 -2.59 3.53
C ALA A 427 -17.36 -4.06 3.91
N GLY A 428 -16.25 -4.77 4.10
CA GLY A 428 -16.17 -6.16 4.55
C GLY A 428 -14.95 -6.40 5.44
N SER A 429 -14.77 -7.63 5.91
CA SER A 429 -13.67 -7.98 6.83
C SER A 429 -12.31 -7.86 6.14
N ASN A 430 -11.62 -6.74 6.35
CA ASN A 430 -10.35 -6.36 5.72
C ASN A 430 -10.39 -6.23 4.18
N TYR A 431 -11.55 -5.91 3.60
CA TYR A 431 -11.69 -5.57 2.18
C TYR A 431 -12.84 -4.56 1.95
N GLY A 432 -12.82 -3.85 0.83
CA GLY A 432 -13.87 -2.90 0.45
C GLY A 432 -13.34 -1.65 -0.23
N ALA A 433 -14.18 -0.62 -0.32
CA ALA A 433 -13.81 0.74 -0.68
C ALA A 433 -13.52 1.55 0.59
N MET A 434 -12.54 2.46 0.54
CA MET A 434 -12.19 3.31 1.68
C MET A 434 -11.87 4.73 1.21
N HIS A 435 -12.76 5.66 1.51
CA HIS A 435 -12.64 7.08 1.19
C HIS A 435 -12.79 7.90 2.47
N ILE A 436 -11.66 8.25 3.09
CA ILE A 436 -11.62 9.03 4.33
C ILE A 436 -11.83 10.51 3.99
N PRO A 437 -12.89 11.17 4.50
CA PRO A 437 -13.09 12.60 4.33
C PRO A 437 -11.94 13.40 4.97
N ARG A 438 -11.47 14.43 4.26
CA ARG A 438 -10.34 15.27 4.67
C ARG A 438 -10.79 16.49 5.47
N ILE A 439 -9.90 17.03 6.29
CA ILE A 439 -10.13 18.25 7.06
C ILE A 439 -10.56 19.39 6.11
N GLY A 440 -11.62 20.11 6.47
CA GLY A 440 -12.22 21.16 5.66
C GLY A 440 -13.20 20.70 4.57
N GLN A 441 -13.42 19.39 4.39
CA GLN A 441 -14.52 18.88 3.55
C GLN A 441 -15.86 18.93 4.31
N GLU A 442 -16.96 18.96 3.56
CA GLU A 442 -18.32 18.93 4.11
C GLU A 442 -18.93 17.54 3.98
N VAL A 443 -19.43 17.03 5.10
CA VAL A 443 -20.01 15.68 5.24
C VAL A 443 -21.45 15.76 5.71
N ILE A 444 -22.26 14.81 5.25
CA ILE A 444 -23.61 14.57 5.75
C ILE A 444 -23.50 13.66 6.97
N VAL A 445 -23.98 14.13 8.12
CA VAL A 445 -24.07 13.42 9.39
C VAL A 445 -25.54 13.10 9.66
N ASP A 446 -25.85 11.82 9.73
CA ASP A 446 -27.11 11.31 10.28
C ASP A 446 -26.91 10.86 11.74
N PHE A 447 -27.99 10.48 12.41
CA PHE A 447 -27.99 10.17 13.85
C PHE A 447 -28.73 8.85 14.10
N LEU A 448 -28.07 7.88 14.72
CA LEU A 448 -28.65 6.55 14.95
C LEU A 448 -29.88 6.67 15.87
N ASN A 449 -31.02 6.13 15.42
CA ASN A 449 -32.33 6.31 16.07
C ASN A 449 -32.71 7.79 16.30
N GLY A 450 -32.21 8.70 15.47
CA GLY A 450 -32.35 10.14 15.62
C GLY A 450 -31.69 10.70 16.89
N ASP A 451 -30.77 9.97 17.52
CA ASP A 451 -30.15 10.37 18.79
C ASP A 451 -28.97 11.34 18.58
N PRO A 452 -29.01 12.59 19.08
CA PRO A 452 -27.90 13.54 18.97
C PRO A 452 -26.57 13.02 19.53
N ASP A 453 -26.61 12.07 20.48
CA ASP A 453 -25.43 11.46 21.09
C ASP A 453 -24.75 10.40 20.19
N HIS A 454 -25.40 9.97 19.09
CA HIS A 454 -24.95 8.87 18.23
C HIS A 454 -24.85 9.26 16.74
N PRO A 455 -23.98 10.23 16.38
CA PRO A 455 -23.78 10.64 14.99
C PRO A 455 -23.09 9.57 14.14
N ILE A 456 -23.40 9.55 12.83
CA ILE A 456 -22.76 8.73 11.81
C ILE A 456 -22.69 9.51 10.48
N VAL A 457 -21.53 9.55 9.83
CA VAL A 457 -21.40 10.18 8.51
C VAL A 457 -21.94 9.24 7.44
N THR A 458 -22.89 9.70 6.64
CA THR A 458 -23.58 8.92 5.60
C THR A 458 -23.20 9.32 4.16
N GLY A 459 -22.54 10.47 3.97
CA GLY A 459 -22.07 10.91 2.66
C GLY A 459 -21.21 12.18 2.71
N CYS A 460 -20.75 12.63 1.55
CA CYS A 460 -19.97 13.86 1.36
C CYS A 460 -20.65 14.73 0.30
N VAL A 461 -20.51 16.06 0.42
CA VAL A 461 -21.09 17.02 -0.53
C VAL A 461 -20.06 18.06 -1.00
N TYR A 462 -20.21 18.49 -2.25
CA TYR A 462 -19.46 19.63 -2.80
C TYR A 462 -20.17 20.94 -2.44
N ASN A 463 -19.39 22.01 -2.25
CA ASN A 463 -19.86 23.36 -1.95
C ASN A 463 -18.98 24.42 -2.64
N ALA A 464 -19.22 25.71 -2.42
CA ALA A 464 -18.49 26.79 -3.09
C ALA A 464 -16.98 26.85 -2.75
N ALA A 465 -16.55 26.28 -1.62
CA ALA A 465 -15.13 26.16 -1.25
C ALA A 465 -14.52 24.80 -1.68
N GLN A 466 -15.35 23.77 -1.75
CA GLN A 466 -15.02 22.40 -2.17
C GLN A 466 -15.78 22.08 -3.46
N MET A 467 -15.34 22.64 -4.58
CA MET A 467 -16.02 22.46 -5.87
C MET A 467 -15.79 21.06 -6.48
N PRO A 468 -16.69 20.56 -7.36
CA PRO A 468 -16.48 19.32 -8.10
C PRO A 468 -15.17 19.30 -8.91
N PRO A 469 -14.57 18.11 -9.13
CA PRO A 469 -13.24 17.96 -9.75
C PRO A 469 -13.14 18.41 -11.21
N TRP A 470 -14.26 18.56 -11.91
CA TRP A 470 -14.35 19.11 -13.26
C TRP A 470 -15.43 20.19 -13.33
N GLU A 471 -15.25 21.13 -14.27
CA GLU A 471 -16.15 22.28 -14.45
C GLU A 471 -17.56 21.84 -14.88
N LEU A 472 -18.53 22.09 -14.01
CA LEU A 472 -19.95 21.89 -14.28
C LEU A 472 -20.65 23.24 -14.50
N PRO A 473 -21.64 23.33 -15.42
CA PRO A 473 -22.28 22.24 -16.16
C PRO A 473 -21.57 21.86 -17.48
N ARG A 474 -20.37 22.40 -17.78
CA ARG A 474 -19.66 22.15 -19.05
C ARG A 474 -19.39 20.67 -19.30
N HIS A 475 -18.86 19.96 -18.30
CA HIS A 475 -18.46 18.55 -18.37
C HIS A 475 -19.50 17.59 -17.74
N LYS A 476 -20.79 17.83 -18.01
CA LYS A 476 -21.92 17.08 -17.41
C LYS A 476 -22.00 15.59 -17.78
N THR A 477 -21.23 15.14 -18.77
CA THR A 477 -21.13 13.74 -19.23
C THR A 477 -19.91 13.02 -18.67
N GLN A 478 -19.13 13.68 -17.80
CA GLN A 478 -17.97 13.07 -17.15
C GLN A 478 -18.33 12.48 -15.78
N THR A 479 -17.91 11.23 -15.57
CA THR A 479 -18.08 10.49 -14.32
C THR A 479 -16.74 9.86 -13.93
N GLY A 480 -16.44 9.73 -12.64
CA GLY A 480 -15.21 9.05 -12.21
C GLY A 480 -14.69 9.48 -10.84
N PHE A 481 -13.42 9.16 -10.59
CA PHE A 481 -12.68 9.46 -9.37
C PHE A 481 -11.48 10.33 -9.71
N GLN A 482 -11.31 11.44 -8.99
CA GLN A 482 -10.08 12.22 -8.98
C GLN A 482 -9.61 12.35 -7.53
N THR A 483 -8.39 11.90 -7.24
CA THR A 483 -7.78 12.04 -5.92
C THR A 483 -7.00 13.35 -5.81
N HIS A 484 -6.35 13.57 -4.67
CA HIS A 484 -5.38 14.65 -4.48
C HIS A 484 -4.24 14.08 -3.63
N TRP A 485 -2.99 14.37 -3.96
CA TRP A 485 -1.87 13.92 -3.13
C TRP A 485 -1.93 14.57 -1.74
N SER A 486 -1.30 13.92 -0.76
CA SER A 486 -1.28 14.32 0.64
C SER A 486 0.05 13.91 1.26
N LYS A 487 0.72 14.75 2.06
CA LYS A 487 0.37 16.15 2.40
C LYS A 487 0.98 17.14 1.41
N GLY A 488 0.39 18.31 1.26
CA GLY A 488 0.88 19.44 0.45
C GLY A 488 0.38 19.46 -0.99
N GLY A 489 -0.42 18.47 -1.42
CA GLY A 489 -0.95 18.40 -2.79
C GLY A 489 0.13 18.23 -3.87
N GLY A 490 0.04 19.03 -4.92
CA GLY A 490 1.00 19.03 -6.03
C GLY A 490 0.74 18.02 -7.16
N GLY A 491 -0.25 17.14 -7.00
CA GLY A 491 -0.70 16.25 -8.07
C GLY A 491 -1.89 15.36 -7.68
N LYS A 492 -2.32 14.52 -8.61
CA LYS A 492 -3.49 13.62 -8.47
C LYS A 492 -3.32 12.28 -9.16
N HIS A 493 -4.24 11.37 -8.86
CA HIS A 493 -4.58 10.21 -9.68
C HIS A 493 -6.03 10.37 -10.17
N MET A 494 -6.34 9.83 -11.33
CA MET A 494 -7.65 9.98 -11.96
C MET A 494 -8.08 8.71 -12.69
N LEU A 495 -9.34 8.33 -12.52
CA LEU A 495 -10.07 7.39 -13.37
C LEU A 495 -11.33 8.10 -13.83
N ARG A 496 -11.42 8.45 -15.13
CA ARG A 496 -12.55 9.21 -15.70
C ARG A 496 -13.16 8.47 -16.89
N PHE A 497 -14.48 8.52 -16.98
CA PHE A 497 -15.30 8.10 -18.10
C PHE A 497 -15.94 9.36 -18.71
N GLU A 498 -15.89 9.48 -20.03
CA GLU A 498 -16.57 10.52 -20.81
C GLU A 498 -17.61 9.86 -21.71
N ASP A 499 -18.88 10.18 -21.49
CA ASP A 499 -20.02 9.63 -22.23
C ASP A 499 -20.55 10.58 -23.32
N SER A 500 -19.87 11.71 -23.57
CA SER A 500 -20.23 12.63 -24.67
C SER A 500 -20.07 11.95 -26.04
N ARG A 501 -21.19 11.83 -26.76
CA ARG A 501 -21.29 11.09 -28.02
C ARG A 501 -20.33 11.60 -29.11
N GLY A 502 -19.55 10.69 -29.68
CA GLY A 502 -18.50 10.97 -30.67
C GLY A 502 -17.15 11.38 -30.06
N THR A 503 -17.07 11.50 -28.74
CA THR A 503 -15.86 11.83 -27.97
C THR A 503 -15.64 10.87 -26.79
N GLU A 504 -16.28 9.71 -26.83
CA GLU A 504 -16.34 8.74 -25.72
C GLU A 504 -14.93 8.21 -25.42
N HIS A 505 -14.51 8.32 -24.16
CA HIS A 505 -13.20 7.81 -23.74
C HIS A 505 -13.14 7.46 -22.25
N ILE A 506 -12.17 6.60 -21.92
CA ILE A 506 -11.76 6.28 -20.55
C ILE A 506 -10.33 6.78 -20.38
N GLU A 507 -10.06 7.46 -19.27
CA GLU A 507 -8.72 7.87 -18.83
C GLU A 507 -8.41 7.24 -17.48
N LEU A 508 -7.27 6.56 -17.37
CA LEU A 508 -6.62 6.21 -16.11
C LEU A 508 -5.25 6.91 -16.07
N SER A 509 -5.02 7.82 -15.13
CA SER A 509 -3.81 8.64 -15.12
C SER A 509 -3.29 9.03 -13.74
N THR A 510 -2.03 9.45 -13.73
CA THR A 510 -1.33 10.03 -12.58
C THR A 510 -0.40 11.13 -13.05
N ASP A 511 -0.38 12.26 -12.34
CA ASP A 511 0.50 13.38 -12.68
C ASP A 511 2.00 12.99 -12.53
N HIS A 512 2.29 11.96 -11.71
CA HIS A 512 3.65 11.44 -11.55
C HIS A 512 4.17 10.84 -12.87
N GLY A 513 5.23 11.45 -13.40
CA GLY A 513 5.80 11.07 -14.69
C GLY A 513 4.90 11.37 -15.89
N ASN A 514 3.80 12.13 -15.73
CA ASN A 514 2.73 12.28 -16.75
C ASN A 514 2.35 10.93 -17.37
N THR A 515 1.88 10.01 -16.52
CA THR A 515 1.58 8.63 -16.91
C THR A 515 0.08 8.44 -17.11
N HIS A 516 -0.33 8.08 -18.33
CA HIS A 516 -1.73 7.97 -18.72
C HIS A 516 -1.97 6.71 -19.57
N LEU A 517 -3.10 6.06 -19.32
CA LEU A 517 -3.75 5.12 -20.22
C LEU A 517 -5.06 5.76 -20.71
N HIS A 518 -5.12 6.09 -22.00
CA HIS A 518 -6.34 6.55 -22.66
C HIS A 518 -6.91 5.44 -23.53
N MET A 519 -8.24 5.29 -23.56
CA MET A 519 -8.97 4.31 -24.37
C MET A 519 -10.22 4.95 -24.97
N GLY A 520 -10.52 4.68 -26.25
CA GLY A 520 -11.62 5.31 -26.97
C GLY A 520 -11.14 6.48 -27.85
N TYR A 521 -11.76 7.65 -27.70
CA TYR A 521 -11.40 8.88 -28.42
C TYR A 521 -10.05 9.44 -27.94
N LEU A 522 -9.07 9.56 -28.84
CA LEU A 522 -7.75 10.10 -28.54
C LEU A 522 -7.65 11.54 -29.05
N MET A 523 -7.39 12.48 -28.15
CA MET A 523 -7.30 13.92 -28.40
C MET A 523 -5.90 14.46 -28.10
N ASN A 524 -5.47 15.49 -28.82
CA ASN A 524 -4.27 16.24 -28.46
C ASN A 524 -4.54 17.08 -27.22
N GLN A 525 -3.88 16.75 -26.10
CA GLN A 525 -4.12 17.40 -24.81
C GLN A 525 -3.87 18.92 -24.80
N GLY A 526 -3.07 19.46 -25.72
CA GLY A 526 -2.81 20.91 -25.82
C GLY A 526 -3.80 21.69 -26.69
N SER A 527 -4.40 21.05 -27.71
CA SER A 527 -5.26 21.74 -28.68
C SER A 527 -6.72 21.27 -28.72
N GLY A 528 -7.05 20.17 -28.02
CA GLY A 528 -8.38 19.54 -28.06
C GLY A 528 -8.72 18.88 -29.40
N VAL A 529 -7.85 18.97 -30.41
CA VAL A 529 -8.09 18.40 -31.74
C VAL A 529 -8.01 16.88 -31.69
N GLN A 530 -8.95 16.22 -32.37
CA GLN A 530 -8.97 14.77 -32.53
C GLN A 530 -7.67 14.27 -33.17
N ARG A 531 -7.09 13.22 -32.58
CA ARG A 531 -5.93 12.51 -33.15
C ARG A 531 -6.38 11.23 -33.85
N SER A 532 -7.11 10.36 -33.15
CA SER A 532 -7.63 9.09 -33.66
C SER A 532 -8.64 8.46 -32.67
N TYR A 533 -9.09 7.24 -32.95
CA TYR A 533 -9.65 6.34 -31.94
C TYR A 533 -8.65 5.21 -31.66
N GLY A 534 -8.72 4.58 -30.47
CA GLY A 534 -7.90 3.42 -30.12
C GLY A 534 -7.54 3.40 -28.64
N PHE A 535 -6.28 3.11 -28.32
CA PHE A 535 -5.73 3.29 -26.98
C PHE A 535 -4.32 3.90 -27.06
N GLU A 536 -3.90 4.58 -25.99
CA GLU A 536 -2.55 5.10 -25.81
C GLU A 536 -2.08 4.83 -24.38
N LEU A 537 -0.93 4.18 -24.24
CA LEU A 537 -0.19 4.11 -22.98
C LEU A 537 1.03 5.02 -23.09
N ARG A 538 1.09 6.07 -22.27
CA ARG A 538 2.11 7.11 -22.29
C ARG A 538 2.69 7.32 -20.89
N THR A 539 3.99 7.58 -20.83
CA THR A 539 4.70 8.10 -19.65
C THR A 539 5.91 8.93 -20.13
N ASN A 540 6.40 9.85 -19.30
CA ASN A 540 7.71 10.48 -19.47
C ASN A 540 8.84 9.65 -18.81
N GLU A 541 8.50 8.66 -18.00
CA GLU A 541 9.43 7.79 -17.26
C GLU A 541 9.65 6.46 -18.00
N TRP A 542 10.21 5.45 -17.32
CA TRP A 542 10.43 4.12 -17.90
C TRP A 542 9.16 3.26 -17.87
N GLY A 543 8.72 2.80 -19.04
CA GLY A 543 7.66 1.79 -19.17
C GLY A 543 8.23 0.36 -19.24
N SER A 544 7.50 -0.63 -18.71
CA SER A 544 7.81 -2.04 -18.96
C SER A 544 6.55 -2.88 -19.13
N ILE A 545 6.52 -3.72 -20.16
CA ILE A 545 5.44 -4.68 -20.44
C ILE A 545 6.02 -6.09 -20.23
N ARG A 546 5.34 -6.91 -19.41
CA ARG A 546 5.77 -8.28 -19.07
C ARG A 546 4.57 -9.22 -19.10
N ALA A 547 4.77 -10.41 -19.63
CA ALA A 547 3.73 -11.45 -19.70
C ALA A 547 4.36 -12.84 -19.56
N ASP A 548 4.16 -13.48 -18.42
CA ASP A 548 4.86 -14.73 -18.05
C ASP A 548 4.50 -15.94 -18.94
N LYS A 549 3.35 -15.87 -19.62
CA LYS A 549 2.89 -16.89 -20.58
C LYS A 549 3.22 -16.54 -22.04
N GLY A 550 3.80 -15.37 -22.31
CA GLY A 550 4.03 -14.82 -23.64
C GLY A 550 3.21 -13.56 -23.93
N LEU A 551 3.71 -12.72 -24.85
CA LEU A 551 3.07 -11.49 -25.31
C LEU A 551 2.79 -11.61 -26.81
N LEU A 552 1.51 -11.58 -27.19
CA LEU A 552 1.08 -11.51 -28.60
C LEU A 552 0.84 -10.04 -28.97
N LEU A 553 1.54 -9.56 -30.00
CA LEU A 553 1.26 -8.28 -30.66
C LEU A 553 0.84 -8.60 -32.08
N THR A 554 -0.44 -8.39 -32.39
CA THR A 554 -1.06 -8.78 -33.66
C THR A 554 -1.90 -7.64 -34.21
N THR A 555 -2.01 -7.58 -35.54
CA THR A 555 -2.91 -6.69 -36.28
C THR A 555 -3.91 -7.47 -37.14
N TYR A 556 -3.97 -8.80 -36.98
CA TYR A 556 -5.01 -9.64 -37.56
C TYR A 556 -6.37 -9.24 -36.97
N THR A 557 -7.37 -9.07 -37.83
CA THR A 557 -8.73 -8.67 -37.44
C THR A 557 -9.51 -9.86 -36.89
N GLN A 558 -10.01 -9.76 -35.66
CA GLN A 558 -10.97 -10.69 -35.07
C GLN A 558 -12.37 -10.07 -35.06
N ASP A 559 -13.39 -10.83 -35.47
CA ASP A 559 -14.79 -10.40 -35.37
C ASP A 559 -15.31 -10.59 -33.93
N PHE A 560 -15.36 -9.49 -33.18
CA PHE A 560 -15.84 -9.47 -31.80
C PHE A 560 -17.36 -9.75 -31.66
N ALA A 561 -18.14 -9.82 -32.75
CA ALA A 561 -19.54 -10.23 -32.68
C ALA A 561 -19.68 -11.73 -32.38
N GLN A 562 -18.72 -12.56 -32.80
CA GLN A 562 -18.69 -13.98 -32.52
C GLN A 562 -18.12 -14.25 -31.12
N LYS A 563 -18.99 -14.25 -30.10
CA LYS A 563 -18.65 -14.47 -28.67
C LYS A 563 -18.04 -15.85 -28.32
N THR A 564 -17.64 -16.63 -29.31
CA THR A 564 -16.94 -17.93 -29.15
C THR A 564 -15.68 -17.94 -30.00
N SER A 565 -14.54 -17.73 -29.37
CA SER A 565 -13.23 -18.02 -29.98
C SER A 565 -13.09 -19.54 -30.17
N ARG A 566 -13.49 -20.02 -31.35
CA ARG A 566 -13.40 -21.44 -31.73
C ARG A 566 -12.49 -21.72 -32.92
N ASP A 567 -12.41 -20.77 -33.85
CA ASP A 567 -11.45 -20.79 -34.95
C ASP A 567 -10.41 -19.71 -34.69
N ASN A 568 -9.16 -20.11 -34.50
CA ASN A 568 -8.06 -19.29 -33.96
C ASN A 568 -7.46 -18.38 -35.05
N PRO A 569 -7.76 -17.07 -35.09
CA PRO A 569 -7.32 -16.18 -36.18
C PRO A 569 -5.92 -15.59 -35.95
N ASP A 570 -5.27 -15.91 -34.83
CA ASP A 570 -4.09 -15.22 -34.30
C ASP A 570 -2.77 -15.54 -35.06
N GLY A 571 -2.86 -15.94 -36.32
CA GLY A 571 -1.72 -16.29 -37.17
C GLY A 571 -1.02 -17.61 -36.82
N HIS A 572 -1.49 -18.35 -35.80
CA HIS A 572 -0.88 -19.59 -35.34
C HIS A 572 -0.83 -20.70 -36.41
N GLU A 573 -1.85 -20.83 -37.27
CA GLU A 573 -1.82 -21.78 -38.38
C GLU A 573 -0.77 -21.42 -39.43
N GLN A 574 -0.62 -20.13 -39.77
CA GLN A 574 0.43 -19.68 -40.68
C GLN A 574 1.82 -19.90 -40.09
N MET A 575 2.00 -19.66 -38.78
CA MET A 575 3.24 -20.02 -38.07
C MET A 575 3.54 -21.52 -38.20
N GLY A 576 2.53 -22.39 -38.08
CA GLY A 576 2.66 -23.82 -38.30
C GLY A 576 3.10 -24.18 -39.72
N ALA A 577 2.46 -23.60 -40.74
CA ALA A 577 2.80 -23.82 -42.15
C ALA A 577 4.23 -23.35 -42.49
N THR A 578 4.62 -22.15 -42.03
CA THR A 578 5.96 -21.58 -42.22
C THR A 578 7.04 -22.38 -41.49
N LEU A 579 6.76 -22.89 -40.29
CA LEU A 579 7.67 -23.79 -39.57
C LEU A 579 7.81 -25.14 -40.29
N ALA A 580 6.74 -25.69 -40.86
CA ALA A 580 6.79 -26.92 -41.65
C ALA A 580 7.66 -26.75 -42.92
N GLN A 581 7.53 -25.64 -43.63
CA GLN A 581 8.37 -25.31 -44.79
C GLN A 581 9.85 -25.13 -44.40
N SER A 582 10.12 -24.49 -43.26
CA SER A 582 11.47 -24.36 -42.70
C SER A 582 12.08 -25.72 -42.35
N ASN A 583 11.28 -26.64 -41.80
CA ASN A 583 11.71 -27.99 -41.44
C ASN A 583 12.09 -28.81 -42.69
N ALA A 584 11.33 -28.70 -43.79
CA ALA A 584 11.67 -29.32 -45.06
C ALA A 584 13.00 -28.79 -45.65
N LEU A 585 13.25 -27.48 -45.55
CA LEU A 585 14.51 -26.87 -45.98
C LEU A 585 15.70 -27.33 -45.12
N MET A 586 15.52 -27.45 -43.81
CA MET A 586 16.52 -28.01 -42.90
C MET A 586 16.85 -29.48 -43.21
N GLN A 587 15.86 -30.29 -43.59
CA GLN A 587 16.10 -31.68 -44.00
C GLN A 587 16.93 -31.75 -45.28
N ALA A 588 16.63 -30.94 -46.30
CA ALA A 588 17.42 -30.86 -47.53
C ALA A 588 18.87 -30.41 -47.27
N ALA A 589 19.06 -29.39 -46.42
CA ALA A 589 20.40 -28.95 -46.00
C ALA A 589 21.14 -30.05 -45.20
N GLY A 590 20.45 -30.78 -44.34
CA GLY A 590 21.01 -31.92 -43.60
C GLY A 590 21.49 -33.05 -44.51
N GLN A 591 20.75 -33.35 -45.58
CA GLN A 591 21.17 -34.34 -46.59
C GLN A 591 22.42 -33.87 -47.35
N ALA A 592 22.49 -32.59 -47.75
CA ALA A 592 23.67 -32.03 -48.39
C ALA A 592 24.91 -32.07 -47.49
N VAL A 593 24.77 -31.70 -46.21
CA VAL A 593 25.86 -31.77 -45.22
C VAL A 593 26.29 -33.23 -44.95
N ALA A 594 25.35 -34.18 -44.91
CA ALA A 594 25.67 -35.61 -44.77
C ALA A 594 26.48 -36.14 -45.97
N ALA A 595 26.10 -35.76 -47.20
CA ALA A 595 26.85 -36.08 -48.41
C ALA A 595 28.27 -35.51 -48.35
N THR A 596 28.43 -34.22 -48.00
CA THR A 596 29.75 -33.58 -47.84
C THR A 596 30.58 -34.24 -46.75
N LYS A 597 30.00 -34.56 -45.58
CA LYS A 597 30.70 -35.28 -44.51
C LYS A 597 31.19 -36.65 -44.97
N SER A 598 30.37 -37.41 -45.71
CA SER A 598 30.78 -38.72 -46.22
C SER A 598 32.01 -38.62 -47.13
N LEU A 599 32.05 -37.58 -47.97
CA LEU A 599 33.14 -37.26 -48.89
C LEU A 599 34.43 -36.84 -48.14
N VAL A 600 34.30 -36.00 -47.11
CA VAL A 600 35.44 -35.60 -46.25
C VAL A 600 35.98 -36.80 -45.44
N SER A 601 35.12 -37.66 -44.89
CA SER A 601 35.57 -38.87 -44.17
C SER A 601 36.26 -39.87 -45.10
N ALA A 602 35.85 -39.97 -46.36
CA ALA A 602 36.53 -40.78 -47.37
C ALA A 602 37.93 -40.24 -47.71
N MET A 603 38.12 -38.91 -47.70
CA MET A 603 39.46 -38.31 -47.89
C MET A 603 40.36 -38.48 -46.66
N ALA A 604 39.82 -38.35 -45.45
CA ALA A 604 40.60 -38.44 -44.20
C ALA A 604 41.21 -39.83 -43.94
N GLN A 605 40.60 -40.90 -44.47
CA GLN A 605 41.10 -42.28 -44.34
C GLN A 605 42.15 -42.67 -45.42
N GLY A 606 42.44 -41.78 -46.38
CA GLY A 606 43.23 -42.09 -47.58
C GLY A 606 44.74 -41.86 -47.47
N LYS A 607 45.47 -42.60 -46.63
CA LYS A 607 46.94 -42.72 -46.72
C LYS A 607 47.37 -44.18 -46.95
N ASN A 608 47.78 -44.47 -48.19
CA ASN A 608 48.30 -45.76 -48.70
C ASN A 608 47.37 -46.99 -48.64
N GLN A 609 46.55 -47.21 -49.68
CA GLN A 609 46.83 -48.25 -50.72
C GLN A 609 45.66 -48.44 -51.72
N THR A 610 46.00 -48.42 -53.01
CA THR A 610 45.37 -49.14 -54.14
C THR A 610 43.87 -49.48 -54.14
N LEU A 611 43.09 -48.54 -54.69
CA LEU A 611 42.05 -48.69 -55.74
C LEU A 611 41.64 -50.12 -56.23
N SER A 612 41.14 -51.02 -55.37
CA SER A 612 40.57 -52.30 -55.84
C SER A 612 39.36 -52.86 -55.06
N GLY A 613 38.79 -52.10 -54.10
CA GLY A 613 37.63 -52.54 -53.32
C GLY A 613 36.27 -51.95 -53.72
N LEU A 614 36.25 -50.89 -54.54
CA LEU A 614 35.09 -50.00 -54.67
C LEU A 614 34.08 -50.38 -55.78
N VAL A 615 33.78 -51.67 -55.93
CA VAL A 615 32.84 -52.19 -56.97
C VAL A 615 31.69 -53.05 -56.40
N GLN A 616 31.69 -53.42 -55.11
CA GLN A 616 30.63 -54.25 -54.51
C GLN A 616 29.90 -53.63 -53.30
N GLY A 617 30.04 -52.31 -53.07
CA GLY A 617 29.40 -51.62 -51.94
C GLY A 617 28.08 -50.89 -52.21
N VAL A 618 27.57 -50.88 -53.45
CA VAL A 618 26.41 -50.04 -53.86
C VAL A 618 25.31 -50.88 -54.54
N GLN A 619 25.09 -52.10 -54.04
CA GLN A 619 23.98 -52.97 -54.48
C GLN A 619 23.14 -53.50 -53.30
N SER A 620 22.66 -52.59 -52.45
CA SER A 620 21.48 -52.85 -51.60
C SER A 620 20.90 -51.54 -51.05
N LEU A 621 19.95 -50.95 -51.79
CA LEU A 621 18.78 -50.20 -51.33
C LEU A 621 18.07 -49.65 -52.58
N GLY A 622 17.23 -50.49 -53.19
CA GLY A 622 16.47 -50.11 -54.37
C GLY A 622 15.20 -49.33 -54.01
N GLY A 623 14.82 -48.38 -54.87
CA GLY A 623 13.53 -47.69 -54.78
C GLY A 623 13.46 -46.42 -55.64
N VAL A 624 12.58 -46.44 -56.65
CA VAL A 624 12.07 -45.27 -57.40
C VAL A 624 13.13 -44.51 -58.24
N SER A 625 13.25 -44.60 -59.57
CA SER A 625 12.26 -44.71 -60.66
C SER A 625 11.47 -43.42 -61.01
N GLN A 626 12.15 -42.28 -61.23
CA GLN A 626 11.73 -41.23 -62.19
C GLN A 626 12.82 -40.13 -62.35
N ALA A 627 13.83 -40.34 -63.21
CA ALA A 627 14.83 -39.31 -63.54
C ALA A 627 15.55 -39.50 -64.90
N VAL A 628 14.94 -40.22 -65.87
CA VAL A 628 15.58 -40.58 -67.16
C VAL A 628 14.86 -39.93 -68.35
N ALA A 629 14.35 -38.71 -68.18
CA ALA A 629 13.54 -38.02 -69.20
C ALA A 629 13.79 -36.49 -69.30
N ALA A 630 14.95 -36.00 -68.85
CA ALA A 630 15.31 -34.57 -68.88
C ALA A 630 16.74 -34.29 -69.39
N LEU A 631 17.33 -35.23 -70.15
CA LEU A 631 18.70 -35.13 -70.67
C LEU A 631 18.78 -35.22 -72.21
N ALA A 632 17.72 -34.76 -72.91
CA ALA A 632 17.59 -34.86 -74.36
C ALA A 632 16.88 -33.65 -75.00
N ALA A 633 17.30 -32.43 -74.63
CA ALA A 633 17.08 -31.21 -75.41
C ALA A 633 18.29 -30.29 -75.18
N GLY A 634 19.06 -30.02 -76.23
CA GLY A 634 20.30 -29.24 -76.15
C GLY A 634 20.08 -27.75 -76.33
N GLY A 635 21.06 -26.95 -75.88
CA GLY A 635 21.11 -25.50 -76.10
C GLY A 635 20.89 -24.68 -74.83
N SER A 636 21.89 -24.64 -73.95
CA SER A 636 21.96 -23.61 -72.90
C SER A 636 22.46 -22.30 -73.52
N PRO A 637 21.71 -21.19 -73.46
CA PRO A 637 22.31 -19.86 -73.57
C PRO A 637 23.18 -19.62 -72.34
N GLU A 638 24.28 -18.90 -72.50
CA GLU A 638 24.94 -18.28 -71.35
C GLU A 638 23.92 -17.34 -70.68
N ALA A 639 23.75 -17.49 -69.36
CA ALA A 639 22.80 -16.68 -68.62
C ALA A 639 23.30 -15.24 -68.52
N GLY A 640 22.83 -14.39 -69.44
CA GLY A 640 22.96 -12.95 -69.30
C GLY A 640 22.33 -12.50 -67.98
N VAL A 641 23.00 -11.59 -67.29
CA VAL A 641 22.44 -10.91 -66.11
C VAL A 641 21.14 -10.23 -66.53
N SER A 642 20.04 -10.51 -65.84
CA SER A 642 18.77 -9.84 -66.09
C SER A 642 18.83 -8.40 -65.58
N ASP A 643 18.56 -7.42 -66.44
CA ASP A 643 18.47 -5.99 -66.09
C ASP A 643 17.21 -5.62 -65.27
N ASP A 644 16.42 -6.60 -64.81
CA ASP A 644 15.27 -6.34 -63.96
C ASP A 644 15.70 -5.90 -62.54
N PRO A 645 15.23 -4.73 -62.05
CA PRO A 645 15.49 -4.30 -60.69
C PRO A 645 14.81 -5.24 -59.69
N ASP A 646 15.50 -5.56 -58.59
CA ASP A 646 15.01 -6.43 -57.52
C ASP A 646 13.60 -6.02 -57.06
N PRO A 647 12.56 -6.88 -57.18
CA PRO A 647 11.20 -6.53 -56.77
C PRO A 647 11.10 -6.15 -55.28
N ALA A 648 12.01 -6.62 -54.42
CA ALA A 648 12.07 -6.22 -53.01
C ALA A 648 12.35 -4.71 -52.82
N MET A 649 12.99 -4.04 -53.80
CA MET A 649 13.21 -2.59 -53.76
C MET A 649 11.92 -1.80 -54.01
N ALA A 650 11.03 -2.29 -54.87
CA ALA A 650 9.72 -1.67 -55.10
C ALA A 650 8.83 -1.81 -53.85
N ASP A 651 8.78 -3.01 -53.26
CA ASP A 651 8.05 -3.27 -52.01
C ASP A 651 8.59 -2.42 -50.84
N ALA A 652 9.91 -2.27 -50.72
CA ALA A 652 10.53 -1.43 -49.70
C ALA A 652 10.18 0.06 -49.86
N GLN A 653 10.13 0.56 -51.10
CA GLN A 653 9.69 1.91 -51.40
C GLN A 653 8.20 2.10 -51.08
N GLN A 654 7.35 1.12 -51.40
CA GLN A 654 5.92 1.14 -51.06
C GLN A 654 5.70 1.11 -49.55
N MET A 655 6.46 0.31 -48.79
CA MET A 655 6.41 0.29 -47.32
C MET A 655 6.86 1.63 -46.71
N LEU A 656 7.81 2.35 -47.34
CA LEU A 656 8.19 3.69 -46.92
C LEU A 656 7.03 4.69 -47.09
N ASP A 657 6.31 4.64 -48.22
CA ASP A 657 5.16 5.51 -48.45
C ASP A 657 3.92 5.11 -47.64
N LEU A 658 3.72 3.82 -47.35
CA LEU A 658 2.73 3.33 -46.39
C LEU A 658 3.07 3.73 -44.94
N SER A 659 4.35 3.81 -44.56
CA SER A 659 4.72 4.31 -43.22
C SER A 659 4.29 5.76 -42.95
N ARG A 660 3.97 6.51 -44.01
CA ARG A 660 3.44 7.89 -43.95
C ARG A 660 1.90 7.94 -43.91
N LYS A 661 1.21 6.79 -44.03
CA LYS A 661 -0.25 6.65 -44.02
C LYS A 661 -0.66 5.49 -43.11
N ILE A 662 -1.20 5.81 -41.93
CA ILE A 662 -1.60 4.83 -40.91
C ILE A 662 -2.97 4.20 -41.24
N ASP A 663 -3.29 3.98 -42.52
CA ASP A 663 -4.55 3.37 -42.99
C ASP A 663 -4.43 1.85 -43.22
N LYS A 664 -3.25 1.27 -42.99
CA LYS A 664 -2.97 -0.17 -43.07
C LYS A 664 -2.47 -0.74 -41.73
N PRO A 665 -2.82 -2.00 -41.41
CA PRO A 665 -2.32 -2.68 -40.21
C PRO A 665 -0.80 -2.87 -40.29
N VAL A 666 -0.05 -2.13 -39.46
CA VAL A 666 1.41 -2.20 -39.37
C VAL A 666 1.84 -2.20 -37.91
N VAL A 667 2.75 -3.09 -37.53
CA VAL A 667 3.48 -3.00 -36.26
C VAL A 667 4.81 -2.31 -36.54
N SER A 668 5.04 -1.15 -35.92
CA SER A 668 6.29 -0.40 -36.01
C SER A 668 6.90 -0.24 -34.63
N ILE A 669 8.19 -0.56 -34.52
CA ILE A 669 9.00 -0.33 -33.31
C ILE A 669 10.05 0.71 -33.70
N VAL A 670 10.08 1.85 -32.99
CA VAL A 670 10.97 2.97 -33.26
C VAL A 670 11.63 3.38 -31.95
N SER A 671 12.93 3.66 -32.00
CA SER A 671 13.73 4.14 -30.86
C SER A 671 14.89 4.97 -31.41
N PRO A 672 15.17 6.16 -30.88
CA PRO A 672 16.26 7.01 -31.37
C PRO A 672 17.65 6.48 -30.99
N GLU A 673 17.78 5.81 -29.83
CA GLU A 673 19.06 5.31 -29.30
C GLU A 673 19.38 3.89 -29.76
N GLY A 674 18.35 3.08 -30.07
CA GLY A 674 18.53 1.70 -30.54
C GLY A 674 17.45 0.71 -30.07
N GLN A 675 17.52 -0.49 -30.62
CA GLN A 675 16.59 -1.60 -30.34
C GLN A 675 17.37 -2.91 -30.21
N THR A 676 16.97 -3.76 -29.26
CA THR A 676 17.69 -5.00 -28.93
C THR A 676 16.70 -6.14 -28.75
N MET A 677 16.94 -7.27 -29.43
CA MET A 677 16.17 -8.51 -29.26
C MET A 677 17.09 -9.62 -28.76
N ILE A 678 16.82 -10.15 -27.57
CA ILE A 678 17.63 -11.21 -26.94
C ILE A 678 16.71 -12.37 -26.55
N SER A 679 17.05 -13.58 -26.97
CA SER A 679 16.37 -14.80 -26.55
C SER A 679 17.37 -15.90 -26.19
N PRO A 680 17.11 -16.74 -25.17
CA PRO A 680 17.86 -17.96 -24.93
C PRO A 680 17.51 -19.09 -25.91
N ARG A 681 16.44 -18.94 -26.68
CA ARG A 681 15.94 -19.85 -27.73
C ARG A 681 15.98 -19.15 -29.08
N PRO A 682 15.71 -19.82 -30.22
CA PRO A 682 15.71 -19.16 -31.52
C PRO A 682 14.77 -17.95 -31.56
N ILE A 683 15.25 -16.86 -32.18
CA ILE A 683 14.39 -15.77 -32.66
C ILE A 683 14.07 -16.13 -34.11
N VAL A 684 12.78 -16.25 -34.44
CA VAL A 684 12.32 -16.54 -35.80
C VAL A 684 11.72 -15.26 -36.36
N VAL A 685 12.38 -14.70 -37.37
CA VAL A 685 11.81 -13.66 -38.25
C VAL A 685 11.48 -14.34 -39.56
N SER A 686 10.23 -14.24 -39.99
CA SER A 686 9.77 -14.82 -41.25
C SER A 686 8.77 -13.89 -41.92
N SER A 687 8.73 -13.95 -43.25
CA SER A 687 7.86 -13.17 -44.12
C SER A 687 7.41 -14.06 -45.27
N GLY A 688 6.16 -13.90 -45.72
CA GLY A 688 5.66 -14.55 -46.93
C GLY A 688 6.18 -13.93 -48.24
N GLN A 689 6.88 -12.80 -48.16
CA GLN A 689 7.44 -12.07 -49.31
C GLN A 689 8.93 -11.80 -49.12
N SER A 690 9.30 -10.70 -48.45
CA SER A 690 10.69 -10.29 -48.25
C SER A 690 10.99 -9.92 -46.79
N VAL A 691 12.26 -10.03 -46.39
CA VAL A 691 12.80 -9.50 -45.13
C VAL A 691 13.99 -8.62 -45.49
N SER A 692 13.86 -7.30 -45.32
CA SER A 692 14.94 -6.35 -45.59
C SER A 692 15.65 -5.93 -44.31
N MET A 693 16.99 -5.97 -44.31
CA MET A 693 17.83 -5.43 -43.25
C MET A 693 18.72 -4.31 -43.82
N ARG A 694 18.61 -3.09 -43.29
CA ARG A 694 19.35 -1.92 -43.77
C ARG A 694 20.09 -1.25 -42.61
N SER A 695 21.34 -0.89 -42.84
CA SER A 695 22.13 0.01 -41.98
C SER A 695 22.70 1.14 -42.82
N VAL A 696 22.90 2.31 -42.21
CA VAL A 696 23.52 3.48 -42.87
C VAL A 696 25.05 3.47 -42.73
N SER A 697 25.60 2.70 -41.79
CA SER A 697 27.05 2.64 -41.52
C SER A 697 27.59 1.21 -41.63
N ALA A 698 27.23 0.33 -40.70
CA ALA A 698 27.70 -1.06 -40.67
C ALA A 698 26.56 -2.03 -40.30
N LEU A 699 26.57 -3.21 -40.91
CA LEU A 699 25.78 -4.36 -40.52
C LEU A 699 26.75 -5.48 -40.10
N THR A 700 26.72 -5.86 -38.82
CA THR A 700 27.60 -6.89 -38.27
C THR A 700 26.78 -8.12 -37.89
N MET A 701 27.13 -9.28 -38.46
CA MET A 701 26.50 -10.56 -38.14
C MET A 701 27.54 -11.49 -37.50
N THR A 702 27.34 -11.85 -36.23
CA THR A 702 28.27 -12.72 -35.49
C THR A 702 27.53 -13.97 -35.01
N THR A 703 28.14 -15.14 -35.20
CA THR A 703 27.64 -16.44 -34.71
C THR A 703 28.70 -17.12 -33.86
N GLY A 704 28.29 -17.85 -32.83
CA GLY A 704 29.18 -18.65 -31.99
C GLY A 704 29.39 -20.08 -32.49
N ALA A 705 28.74 -20.50 -33.58
CA ALA A 705 28.83 -21.87 -34.08
C ALA A 705 28.71 -21.99 -35.60
N GLN A 706 27.60 -21.52 -36.19
CA GLN A 706 27.34 -21.63 -37.62
C GLN A 706 26.51 -20.44 -38.11
N LEU A 707 26.83 -19.95 -39.31
CA LEU A 707 25.99 -19.04 -40.10
C LEU A 707 25.60 -19.80 -41.36
N THR A 708 24.30 -19.94 -41.59
CA THR A 708 23.77 -20.73 -42.72
C THR A 708 22.87 -19.84 -43.56
N GLN A 709 23.29 -19.57 -44.79
CA GLN A 709 22.47 -18.89 -45.81
C GLN A 709 21.99 -19.93 -46.82
N LEU A 710 20.68 -20.00 -47.07
CA LEU A 710 20.07 -21.02 -47.93
C LEU A 710 19.16 -20.35 -48.96
N ALA A 711 19.46 -20.55 -50.25
CA ALA A 711 18.59 -20.19 -51.36
C ALA A 711 18.11 -21.47 -52.05
N ALA A 712 16.81 -21.75 -52.01
CA ALA A 712 16.27 -23.03 -52.51
C ALA A 712 16.07 -23.07 -54.05
N LYS A 713 15.83 -21.91 -54.67
CA LYS A 713 15.57 -21.75 -56.11
C LYS A 713 16.08 -20.41 -56.68
N GLY A 714 16.97 -19.72 -55.96
CA GLY A 714 17.39 -18.35 -56.26
C GLY A 714 18.90 -18.15 -56.23
N MET A 715 19.33 -16.99 -56.71
CA MET A 715 20.73 -16.55 -56.71
C MET A 715 21.10 -15.95 -55.35
N LEU A 716 22.24 -16.37 -54.78
CA LEU A 716 22.86 -15.69 -53.64
C LEU A 716 23.86 -14.66 -54.17
N THR A 717 23.43 -13.42 -54.37
CA THR A 717 24.28 -12.35 -54.90
C THR A 717 24.92 -11.56 -53.76
N GLN A 718 26.25 -11.53 -53.70
CA GLN A 718 26.99 -10.56 -52.90
C GLN A 718 27.58 -9.49 -53.82
N VAL A 719 26.98 -8.28 -53.79
CA VAL A 719 27.49 -7.12 -54.53
C VAL A 719 28.30 -6.24 -53.57
N SER A 720 29.50 -5.84 -53.99
CA SER A 720 30.38 -4.89 -53.27
C SER A 720 30.92 -3.88 -54.27
N GLU A 721 30.58 -2.60 -54.10
CA GLU A 721 31.11 -1.51 -54.91
C GLU A 721 32.24 -0.82 -54.13
N GLY A 722 33.48 -0.95 -54.60
CA GLY A 722 34.65 -0.28 -54.02
C GLY A 722 35.21 -0.87 -52.70
N GLY A 723 34.71 -2.02 -52.24
CA GLY A 723 35.14 -2.66 -50.97
C GLY A 723 35.78 -4.05 -51.12
N GLN A 724 36.65 -4.43 -50.17
CA GLN A 724 37.28 -5.75 -50.10
C GLN A 724 36.35 -6.80 -49.47
N ILE A 725 36.16 -7.94 -50.12
CA ILE A 725 35.50 -9.12 -49.53
C ILE A 725 36.59 -10.03 -48.96
N ASN A 726 36.60 -10.20 -47.63
CA ASN A 726 37.56 -11.06 -46.93
C ASN A 726 36.84 -12.27 -46.31
N VAL A 727 37.30 -13.47 -46.65
CA VAL A 727 36.92 -14.71 -45.97
C VAL A 727 38.12 -15.20 -45.17
N VAL A 728 38.02 -15.16 -43.84
CA VAL A 728 39.08 -15.59 -42.92
C VAL A 728 38.54 -16.74 -42.08
N SER A 729 39.26 -17.87 -42.07
CA SER A 729 38.90 -19.07 -41.32
C SER A 729 40.17 -19.74 -40.79
N ASP A 730 40.12 -20.21 -39.56
CA ASP A 730 41.17 -21.03 -38.93
C ASP A 730 41.03 -22.53 -39.32
N GLY A 731 39.82 -22.94 -39.76
CA GLY A 731 39.54 -24.26 -40.33
C GLY A 731 39.27 -24.22 -41.84
N ASP A 732 38.97 -25.38 -42.42
CA ASP A 732 38.82 -25.56 -43.87
C ASP A 732 37.77 -24.62 -44.51
N ILE A 733 38.19 -23.91 -45.56
CA ILE A 733 37.29 -23.20 -46.49
C ILE A 733 37.06 -24.11 -47.69
N VAL A 734 35.83 -24.60 -47.88
CA VAL A 734 35.47 -25.48 -49.01
C VAL A 734 34.43 -24.77 -49.88
N SER A 735 34.80 -24.46 -51.13
CA SER A 735 33.87 -24.04 -52.18
C SER A 735 33.60 -25.21 -53.12
N HIS A 736 32.34 -25.63 -53.25
CA HIS A 736 31.96 -26.79 -54.05
C HIS A 736 30.69 -26.51 -54.86
N ALA A 737 30.76 -26.73 -56.18
CA ALA A 737 29.61 -26.76 -57.07
C ALA A 737 29.33 -28.21 -57.45
N GLY A 738 28.15 -28.73 -57.08
CA GLY A 738 27.80 -30.15 -57.28
C GLY A 738 27.46 -30.54 -58.73
N ALA A 739 27.19 -29.55 -59.59
CA ALA A 739 26.85 -29.77 -61.01
C ALA A 739 27.28 -28.62 -61.95
N GLY A 740 27.46 -27.40 -61.44
CA GLY A 740 27.89 -26.23 -62.21
C GLY A 740 29.41 -25.98 -62.17
N ALA A 741 29.87 -24.97 -62.90
CA ALA A 741 31.25 -24.50 -62.85
C ALA A 741 31.50 -23.56 -61.65
N ILE A 742 32.72 -23.56 -61.14
CA ILE A 742 33.24 -22.50 -60.26
C ILE A 742 34.13 -21.60 -61.11
N ASN A 743 33.72 -20.35 -61.32
CA ASN A 743 34.47 -19.37 -62.11
C ASN A 743 35.12 -18.36 -61.15
N LEU A 744 36.45 -18.23 -61.19
CA LEU A 744 37.18 -17.13 -60.57
C LEU A 744 37.72 -16.22 -61.68
N VAL A 745 37.26 -14.96 -61.72
CA VAL A 745 37.66 -13.97 -62.72
C VAL A 745 38.12 -12.71 -61.99
N SER A 746 39.31 -12.21 -62.33
CA SER A 746 39.87 -10.95 -61.83
C SER A 746 40.27 -10.06 -63.00
N LYS A 747 40.23 -8.74 -62.82
CA LYS A 747 40.74 -7.77 -63.80
C LYS A 747 42.24 -7.50 -63.66
N THR A 748 42.83 -7.86 -62.53
CA THR A 748 44.26 -7.72 -62.25
C THR A 748 44.80 -9.09 -61.88
N ASP A 749 45.10 -9.33 -60.61
CA ASP A 749 45.70 -10.57 -60.13
C ASP A 749 44.63 -11.51 -59.55
N ALA A 750 44.85 -12.81 -59.71
CA ALA A 750 44.16 -13.88 -58.99
C ALA A 750 45.23 -14.88 -58.51
N SER A 751 45.42 -15.00 -57.20
CA SER A 751 46.48 -15.81 -56.60
C SER A 751 45.93 -16.91 -55.71
N VAL A 752 46.61 -18.07 -55.72
CA VAL A 752 46.38 -19.17 -54.77
C VAL A 752 47.72 -19.45 -54.11
N THR A 753 47.82 -19.25 -52.79
CA THR A 753 49.08 -19.33 -52.05
C THR A 753 48.91 -20.17 -50.78
N SER A 754 49.80 -21.14 -50.60
CA SER A 754 49.95 -21.89 -49.34
C SER A 754 51.28 -21.49 -48.69
N THR A 755 51.25 -21.23 -47.38
CA THR A 755 52.41 -20.71 -46.63
C THR A 755 53.18 -21.78 -45.84
N ALA A 756 52.60 -22.97 -45.65
CA ALA A 756 53.18 -24.03 -44.82
C ALA A 756 53.19 -25.42 -45.47
N ALA A 757 52.29 -25.68 -46.42
CA ALA A 757 52.12 -26.98 -47.08
C ALA A 757 51.89 -26.79 -48.58
N ASN A 758 51.16 -27.70 -49.23
CA ASN A 758 50.99 -27.70 -50.68
C ASN A 758 49.76 -26.87 -51.12
N ALA A 759 49.89 -26.13 -52.22
CA ALA A 759 48.76 -25.66 -53.01
C ALA A 759 48.62 -26.57 -54.24
N ASN A 760 47.52 -27.33 -54.35
CA ASN A 760 47.32 -28.32 -55.40
C ASN A 760 46.26 -27.84 -56.40
N LEU A 761 46.57 -27.93 -57.69
CA LEU A 761 45.61 -27.84 -58.80
C LEU A 761 45.51 -29.21 -59.46
N THR A 762 44.31 -29.81 -59.44
CA THR A 762 44.08 -31.18 -59.92
C THR A 762 42.80 -31.25 -60.75
N GLY A 763 42.91 -31.75 -61.99
CA GLY A 763 41.77 -31.98 -62.88
C GLY A 763 41.77 -33.41 -63.42
N GLN A 764 40.60 -34.05 -63.50
CA GLN A 764 40.50 -35.45 -63.95
C GLN A 764 40.70 -35.64 -65.46
N LYS A 765 40.41 -34.61 -66.27
CA LYS A 765 40.58 -34.65 -67.74
C LYS A 765 41.80 -33.85 -68.20
N SER A 766 41.90 -32.61 -67.74
CA SER A 766 42.97 -31.67 -68.10
C SER A 766 43.09 -30.58 -67.04
N VAL A 767 44.31 -30.10 -66.82
CA VAL A 767 44.60 -28.82 -66.17
C VAL A 767 45.34 -27.98 -67.21
N VAL A 768 44.81 -26.82 -67.56
CA VAL A 768 45.44 -25.89 -68.52
C VAL A 768 45.99 -24.72 -67.73
N ILE A 769 47.31 -24.53 -67.80
CA ILE A 769 48.01 -23.35 -67.29
C ILE A 769 48.58 -22.65 -68.51
N GLN A 770 48.05 -21.47 -68.84
CA GLN A 770 48.41 -20.73 -70.04
C GLN A 770 48.50 -19.24 -69.70
N ALA A 771 49.60 -18.61 -70.09
CA ALA A 771 49.69 -17.18 -70.28
C ALA A 771 49.51 -16.89 -71.79
N ALA A 772 48.71 -15.88 -72.13
CA ALA A 772 48.40 -15.56 -73.54
C ALA A 772 49.39 -14.57 -74.17
N GLU A 773 50.00 -13.69 -73.36
CA GLU A 773 50.88 -12.61 -73.83
C GLU A 773 52.33 -12.70 -73.32
N GLN A 774 52.58 -13.40 -72.21
CA GLN A 774 53.88 -13.49 -71.54
C GLN A 774 54.19 -14.91 -71.05
N ASP A 775 55.23 -15.07 -70.23
CA ASP A 775 55.77 -16.37 -69.80
C ASP A 775 55.00 -17.05 -68.66
N VAL A 776 55.11 -18.38 -68.58
CA VAL A 776 54.67 -19.18 -67.42
C VAL A 776 55.90 -19.51 -66.56
N PHE A 777 56.05 -18.80 -65.43
CA PHE A 777 57.14 -19.04 -64.49
C PHE A 777 56.84 -20.22 -63.55
N VAL A 778 57.73 -21.22 -63.53
CA VAL A 778 57.75 -22.30 -62.55
C VAL A 778 59.10 -22.29 -61.86
N THR A 779 59.13 -22.14 -60.53
CA THR A 779 60.37 -22.06 -59.75
C THR A 779 60.27 -22.94 -58.50
N ALA A 780 61.38 -23.59 -58.11
CA ALA A 780 61.48 -24.37 -56.89
C ALA A 780 62.92 -24.33 -56.36
N LYS A 781 63.10 -24.44 -55.03
CA LYS A 781 64.43 -24.43 -54.38
C LYS A 781 65.18 -25.76 -54.44
N THR A 782 64.50 -26.86 -54.73
CA THR A 782 65.05 -28.23 -54.62
C THR A 782 64.97 -28.98 -55.95
N SER A 783 63.77 -29.08 -56.52
CA SER A 783 63.58 -29.64 -57.86
C SER A 783 62.25 -29.23 -58.50
N ILE A 784 62.21 -29.27 -59.84
CA ILE A 784 61.00 -29.17 -60.65
C ILE A 784 60.89 -30.48 -61.44
N SER A 785 59.78 -31.21 -61.27
CA SER A 785 59.56 -32.51 -61.91
C SER A 785 58.34 -32.48 -62.81
N LEU A 786 58.55 -32.54 -64.12
CA LEU A 786 57.50 -32.75 -65.12
C LEU A 786 57.45 -34.25 -65.43
N ILE A 787 56.35 -34.94 -65.07
CA ILE A 787 56.25 -36.40 -65.18
C ILE A 787 55.04 -36.77 -66.05
N CYS A 788 55.27 -37.61 -67.06
CA CYS A 788 54.25 -38.18 -67.92
C CYS A 788 54.46 -39.69 -68.03
N GLY A 789 53.70 -40.46 -67.24
CA GLY A 789 53.83 -41.92 -67.19
C GLY A 789 55.21 -42.35 -66.67
N LYS A 790 55.98 -43.07 -67.49
CA LYS A 790 57.37 -43.49 -67.18
C LYS A 790 58.44 -42.52 -67.72
N SER A 791 58.04 -41.37 -68.25
CA SER A 791 58.96 -40.33 -68.72
C SER A 791 58.94 -39.15 -67.76
N SER A 792 60.11 -38.57 -67.47
CA SER A 792 60.20 -37.35 -66.67
C SER A 792 61.31 -36.41 -67.15
N ILE A 793 61.09 -35.12 -66.94
CA ILE A 793 62.12 -34.08 -66.96
C ILE A 793 62.20 -33.55 -65.54
N VAL A 794 63.35 -33.73 -64.90
CA VAL A 794 63.62 -33.27 -63.53
C VAL A 794 64.76 -32.28 -63.57
N LEU A 795 64.47 -31.03 -63.22
CA LEU A 795 65.48 -30.00 -62.97
C LEU A 795 65.83 -30.03 -61.48
N LEU A 796 67.11 -30.17 -61.15
CA LEU A 796 67.62 -30.21 -59.78
C LEU A 796 68.31 -28.88 -59.40
N ALA A 797 68.32 -28.56 -58.11
CA ALA A 797 68.90 -27.31 -57.60
C ALA A 797 70.42 -27.18 -57.80
N ASP A 798 71.13 -28.27 -58.09
CA ASP A 798 72.56 -28.29 -58.45
C ASP A 798 72.82 -27.91 -59.94
N GLY A 799 71.76 -27.62 -60.71
CA GLY A 799 71.82 -27.30 -62.13
C GLY A 799 71.67 -28.51 -63.05
N THR A 800 71.56 -29.72 -62.52
CA THR A 800 71.38 -30.94 -63.31
C THR A 800 69.97 -30.99 -63.91
N VAL A 801 69.87 -31.21 -65.22
CA VAL A 801 68.60 -31.53 -65.91
C VAL A 801 68.61 -33.01 -66.29
N GLN A 802 67.83 -33.81 -65.56
CA GLN A 802 67.65 -35.24 -65.85
C GLN A 802 66.45 -35.44 -66.77
N ILE A 803 66.69 -35.95 -67.98
CA ILE A 803 65.63 -36.35 -68.91
C ILE A 803 65.59 -37.88 -68.93
N ASN A 804 64.61 -38.45 -68.23
CA ASN A 804 64.46 -39.89 -68.07
C ASN A 804 63.30 -40.39 -68.94
N GLY A 805 63.52 -41.44 -69.73
CA GLY A 805 62.47 -42.03 -70.56
C GLY A 805 62.83 -43.42 -71.06
N VAL A 806 61.87 -44.35 -71.02
CA VAL A 806 62.09 -45.76 -71.40
C VAL A 806 62.18 -45.95 -72.92
N LYS A 807 61.65 -45.00 -73.70
CA LYS A 807 61.75 -44.93 -75.17
C LYS A 807 61.83 -43.45 -75.59
N GLY A 808 63.02 -42.86 -75.49
CA GLY A 808 63.26 -41.46 -75.83
C GLY A 808 63.97 -41.30 -77.17
N LEU A 809 63.45 -40.40 -78.02
CA LEU A 809 64.18 -39.83 -79.15
C LEU A 809 64.38 -38.34 -78.85
N VAL A 810 65.62 -37.93 -78.57
CA VAL A 810 65.98 -36.51 -78.46
C VAL A 810 66.48 -36.06 -79.84
N ASN A 811 65.59 -35.49 -80.63
CA ASN A 811 65.88 -35.10 -82.01
C ASN A 811 66.16 -33.61 -82.09
N PHE A 812 67.41 -33.24 -82.37
CA PHE A 812 67.79 -31.86 -82.66
C PHE A 812 67.72 -31.66 -84.18
N THR A 813 66.84 -30.76 -84.64
CA THR A 813 66.67 -30.45 -86.06
C THR A 813 67.73 -29.48 -86.60
N ASP A 814 68.63 -29.03 -85.73
CA ASP A 814 69.72 -28.08 -86.02
C ASP A 814 70.88 -28.31 -85.04
N ASN A 815 71.93 -27.49 -85.08
CA ASN A 815 73.14 -27.66 -84.23
C ASN A 815 72.85 -27.65 -82.71
N LEU A 816 73.38 -28.65 -81.99
CA LEU A 816 73.41 -28.67 -80.52
C LEU A 816 74.60 -27.84 -79.99
N ASP A 817 74.37 -26.58 -79.62
CA ASP A 817 75.41 -25.69 -79.08
C ASP A 817 75.67 -25.97 -77.59
N GLN A 818 76.58 -26.91 -77.30
CA GLN A 818 76.90 -27.33 -75.93
C GLN A 818 77.88 -26.36 -75.24
N ARG A 819 77.39 -25.58 -74.26
CA ARG A 819 78.21 -24.67 -73.44
C ARG A 819 78.39 -25.20 -72.02
N GLY A 820 79.41 -26.03 -71.82
CA GLY A 820 79.74 -26.64 -70.52
C GLY A 820 80.55 -27.93 -70.65
N GLY A 821 80.81 -28.61 -69.53
CA GLY A 821 81.49 -29.92 -69.52
C GLY A 821 80.71 -30.99 -70.31
N LYS A 822 81.43 -31.97 -70.88
CA LYS A 822 80.93 -33.01 -71.81
C LYS A 822 79.58 -33.63 -71.40
N ILE A 823 78.64 -33.71 -72.34
CA ILE A 823 77.43 -34.54 -72.20
C ILE A 823 77.86 -36.01 -72.35
N PHE A 824 77.71 -36.79 -71.29
CA PHE A 824 78.05 -38.22 -71.29
C PHE A 824 76.83 -39.05 -71.70
N LEU A 825 76.93 -39.72 -72.84
CA LEU A 825 75.95 -40.69 -73.33
C LEU A 825 76.55 -42.10 -73.22
N ASN A 826 76.28 -42.78 -72.10
CA ASN A 826 76.60 -44.17 -71.74
C ASN A 826 77.68 -44.91 -72.57
N CYS A 827 78.91 -44.97 -72.05
CA CYS A 827 79.96 -45.93 -72.40
C CYS A 827 80.76 -46.28 -71.12
N ASP A 828 80.92 -47.57 -70.78
CA ASP A 828 81.32 -48.02 -69.43
C ASP A 828 82.80 -48.46 -69.27
N ALA A 829 83.41 -48.04 -68.13
CA ALA A 829 84.45 -48.74 -67.33
C ALA A 829 85.85 -49.00 -67.99
N PRO A 830 86.93 -49.47 -67.28
CA PRO A 830 86.99 -50.09 -65.94
C PRO A 830 88.26 -49.90 -65.02
N ILE A 831 88.19 -50.42 -63.77
CA ILE A 831 89.29 -50.89 -62.85
C ILE A 831 90.35 -49.85 -62.39
N GLY A 832 90.84 -49.72 -61.14
CA GLY A 832 90.73 -50.42 -59.83
C GLY A 832 91.72 -49.70 -58.84
N ALA A 833 92.07 -50.13 -57.62
CA ALA A 833 91.67 -51.21 -56.68
C ALA A 833 92.26 -50.89 -55.26
N ALA A 834 92.21 -51.84 -54.30
CA ALA A 834 92.75 -51.78 -52.91
C ALA A 834 92.02 -50.85 -51.90
N SER A 835 91.80 -51.12 -50.61
CA SER A 835 91.66 -52.30 -49.72
C SER A 835 92.15 -51.88 -48.31
N GLN A 836 91.32 -51.96 -47.26
CA GLN A 836 91.64 -52.65 -45.99
C GLN A 836 90.51 -52.52 -44.95
N GLU A 837 90.59 -53.39 -43.94
CA GLU A 837 89.64 -53.60 -42.85
C GLU A 837 90.03 -52.86 -41.55
N GLU A 838 89.10 -52.93 -40.59
CA GLU A 838 89.31 -52.98 -39.13
C GLU A 838 89.58 -51.71 -38.30
N ALA A 839 88.56 -51.45 -37.44
CA ALA A 839 88.64 -51.42 -35.97
C ALA A 839 88.92 -50.11 -35.21
N ALA A 840 88.15 -50.01 -34.10
CA ALA A 840 88.29 -49.18 -32.91
C ALA A 840 88.23 -47.64 -33.06
N GLU A 841 87.90 -46.83 -32.04
CA GLU A 841 87.10 -46.90 -30.80
C GLU A 841 87.39 -45.57 -30.06
N GLU A 842 86.35 -44.93 -29.52
CA GLU A 842 86.38 -43.95 -28.40
C GLU A 842 87.18 -42.61 -28.41
N ALA A 843 86.80 -41.81 -27.41
CA ALA A 843 87.37 -40.56 -26.86
C ALA A 843 87.29 -39.30 -27.75
N ASP A 844 86.35 -38.38 -27.57
CA ASP A 844 86.00 -37.56 -26.38
C ASP A 844 87.05 -36.51 -26.00
N LEU A 845 86.63 -35.24 -25.94
CA LEU A 845 86.77 -34.35 -24.77
C LEU A 845 86.32 -32.91 -25.07
N MET A 846 85.16 -32.56 -24.50
CA MET A 846 84.89 -31.36 -23.67
C MET A 846 83.52 -30.69 -23.89
N ALA A 847 82.49 -31.26 -23.26
CA ALA A 847 81.79 -30.73 -22.07
C ALA A 847 81.45 -29.21 -21.94
N PRO A 848 80.39 -28.83 -21.18
CA PRO A 848 79.20 -29.61 -20.77
C PRO A 848 77.87 -28.82 -20.86
N ALA A 849 76.77 -29.50 -20.50
CA ALA A 849 75.48 -28.91 -20.15
C ALA A 849 75.51 -28.27 -18.72
N PRO A 850 74.37 -27.79 -18.15
CA PRO A 850 73.39 -28.74 -17.60
C PRO A 850 71.91 -28.42 -17.89
N ALA A 851 71.08 -29.45 -17.76
CA ALA A 851 69.63 -29.34 -17.71
C ALA A 851 69.14 -28.82 -16.34
N ILE A 852 67.89 -28.36 -16.27
CA ILE A 852 67.10 -28.38 -15.02
C ILE A 852 65.70 -28.96 -15.32
N THR A 853 65.44 -30.12 -14.76
CA THR A 853 64.10 -30.63 -14.47
C THR A 853 63.55 -29.95 -13.22
N ALA A 854 62.32 -29.43 -13.23
CA ALA A 854 61.52 -29.34 -12.01
C ALA A 854 60.02 -29.12 -12.26
N THR A 855 59.26 -30.03 -11.69
CA THR A 855 57.87 -29.89 -11.20
C THR A 855 57.63 -28.65 -10.32
N ALA A 856 56.36 -28.28 -10.25
CA ALA A 856 55.73 -27.36 -9.30
C ALA A 856 56.36 -27.22 -7.89
N ALA A 857 56.49 -25.99 -7.39
CA ALA A 857 55.78 -25.50 -6.18
C ALA A 857 56.19 -24.05 -5.77
N GLN A 858 55.20 -23.31 -5.29
CA GLN A 858 55.24 -22.21 -4.30
C GLN A 858 56.51 -21.34 -4.15
N GLY A 859 56.38 -20.04 -4.48
CA GLY A 859 57.31 -18.99 -4.06
C GLY A 859 56.68 -17.60 -4.14
N THR A 860 56.32 -17.01 -2.99
CA THR A 860 55.78 -15.64 -2.88
C THR A 860 56.80 -14.58 -3.28
N PRO A 861 56.50 -13.64 -4.19
CA PRO A 861 57.28 -12.42 -4.34
C PRO A 861 56.84 -11.41 -3.28
N LYS A 862 57.71 -11.12 -2.31
CA LYS A 862 57.60 -9.86 -1.54
C LYS A 862 57.88 -8.71 -2.50
N GLY A 863 56.98 -7.73 -2.53
CA GLY A 863 57.16 -6.52 -3.33
C GLY A 863 58.42 -5.74 -2.91
N LYS A 864 59.09 -5.14 -3.90
CA LYS A 864 59.91 -3.94 -3.72
C LYS A 864 59.46 -2.89 -4.73
N PRO A 865 59.52 -1.59 -4.36
CA PRO A 865 58.71 -0.56 -5.00
C PRO A 865 59.25 -0.17 -6.37
N LEU A 866 58.34 0.08 -7.31
CA LEU A 866 58.68 0.64 -8.61
C LEU A 866 58.94 2.14 -8.47
N ALA A 867 60.03 2.60 -9.07
CA ALA A 867 60.45 3.99 -9.03
C ALA A 867 59.50 4.91 -9.81
N LYS A 868 59.56 6.21 -9.49
CA LYS A 868 58.79 7.32 -10.06
C LYS A 868 58.78 7.33 -11.61
N SER A 869 57.80 6.68 -12.23
CA SER A 869 57.16 7.19 -13.45
C SER A 869 55.86 7.90 -13.02
N ALA A 870 55.54 9.03 -13.65
CA ALA A 870 54.50 9.92 -13.15
C ALA A 870 53.13 9.23 -13.07
N ALA A 871 52.52 9.24 -11.88
CA ALA A 871 51.12 8.86 -11.74
C ALA A 871 50.23 9.83 -12.55
N PRO A 872 49.08 9.38 -13.08
CA PRO A 872 48.10 10.28 -13.68
C PRO A 872 47.70 11.38 -12.68
N LEU A 873 47.54 12.62 -13.16
CA LEU A 873 47.26 13.79 -12.31
C LEU A 873 45.96 13.69 -11.49
N ASP A 874 45.01 12.85 -11.91
CA ASP A 874 43.72 12.60 -11.26
C ASP A 874 43.49 11.09 -11.03
N TRP A 875 44.01 10.55 -9.92
CA TRP A 875 43.68 9.20 -9.45
C TRP A 875 43.14 9.22 -8.01
N THR A 876 42.31 8.24 -7.66
CA THR A 876 41.64 8.17 -6.35
C THR A 876 42.19 7.01 -5.52
N PRO A 877 42.67 7.26 -4.28
CA PRO A 877 43.14 6.21 -3.38
C PRO A 877 41.98 5.36 -2.85
N SER A 878 42.20 4.07 -2.74
CA SER A 878 41.28 3.09 -2.15
C SER A 878 41.14 3.22 -0.63
N GLY A 879 42.17 3.73 0.05
CA GLY A 879 42.28 3.73 1.51
C GLY A 879 42.86 2.43 2.10
N LEU A 880 43.20 1.44 1.27
CA LEU A 880 43.74 0.14 1.69
C LEU A 880 45.27 0.02 1.55
N GLY A 881 45.94 1.09 1.10
CA GLY A 881 47.40 1.22 1.03
C GLY A 881 47.97 1.15 -0.39
N ASN A 882 49.19 1.68 -0.54
CA ASN A 882 49.83 1.93 -1.83
C ASN A 882 49.92 0.71 -2.76
N ASP A 883 50.07 -0.50 -2.21
CA ASP A 883 50.16 -1.72 -3.02
C ASP A 883 48.80 -2.13 -3.63
N VAL A 884 47.69 -1.86 -2.94
CA VAL A 884 46.33 -2.03 -3.49
C VAL A 884 46.02 -0.92 -4.49
N ASP A 885 46.41 0.30 -4.16
CA ASP A 885 46.27 1.47 -5.03
C ASP A 885 47.02 1.27 -6.37
N TRP A 886 48.20 0.63 -6.36
CA TRP A 886 48.94 0.30 -7.57
C TRP A 886 48.12 -0.56 -8.54
N TYR A 887 47.46 -1.62 -8.06
CA TYR A 887 46.56 -2.40 -8.91
C TYR A 887 45.31 -1.59 -9.30
N ALA A 888 44.73 -0.84 -8.36
CA ALA A 888 43.50 -0.09 -8.61
C ALA A 888 43.65 0.98 -9.72
N ILE A 889 44.81 1.62 -9.86
CA ILE A 889 45.08 2.61 -10.93
C ILE A 889 45.00 1.97 -12.34
N HIS A 890 45.29 0.67 -12.46
CA HIS A 890 45.23 -0.05 -13.74
C HIS A 890 43.81 -0.49 -14.15
N SER A 891 42.78 -0.18 -13.34
CA SER A 891 41.37 -0.31 -13.74
C SER A 891 40.70 1.07 -13.82
N SER A 892 40.37 1.49 -15.03
CA SER A 892 39.61 2.72 -15.27
C SER A 892 38.17 2.66 -14.74
N LEU A 893 37.61 1.45 -14.59
CA LEU A 893 36.34 1.24 -13.91
C LEU A 893 36.48 1.45 -12.40
N LEU A 894 37.44 0.76 -11.76
CA LEU A 894 37.64 0.88 -10.31
C LEU A 894 38.04 2.30 -9.91
N GLN A 895 38.85 3.02 -10.70
CA GLN A 895 39.17 4.43 -10.44
C GLN A 895 37.94 5.34 -10.49
N LYS A 896 37.03 5.16 -11.47
CA LYS A 896 35.76 5.92 -11.52
C LYS A 896 34.86 5.59 -10.33
N GLN A 897 34.80 4.33 -9.93
CA GLN A 897 34.01 3.86 -8.79
C GLN A 897 34.57 4.38 -7.46
N LEU A 898 35.88 4.29 -7.23
CA LEU A 898 36.54 4.86 -6.05
C LEU A 898 36.36 6.37 -5.97
N LYS A 899 36.41 7.09 -7.11
CA LYS A 899 36.10 8.52 -7.16
C LYS A 899 34.67 8.81 -6.72
N ALA A 900 33.67 8.18 -7.34
CA ALA A 900 32.27 8.38 -6.98
C ALA A 900 31.94 7.95 -5.54
N LEU A 901 32.57 6.90 -5.02
CA LEU A 901 32.48 6.51 -3.60
C LEU A 901 33.06 7.58 -2.67
N LYS A 902 34.26 8.08 -2.97
CA LYS A 902 34.90 9.16 -2.20
C LYS A 902 34.09 10.45 -2.22
N ASP A 903 33.54 10.81 -3.38
CA ASP A 903 32.66 11.97 -3.56
C ASP A 903 31.34 11.80 -2.78
N ALA A 904 30.85 10.56 -2.62
CA ALA A 904 29.74 10.20 -1.73
C ALA A 904 30.15 9.98 -0.25
N HIS A 905 31.38 10.35 0.14
CA HIS A 905 31.97 10.18 1.48
C HIS A 905 32.19 8.73 1.98
N TRP A 906 32.13 7.73 1.09
CA TRP A 906 32.39 6.34 1.44
C TRP A 906 33.86 6.07 1.77
N LYS A 907 34.11 5.03 2.58
CA LYS A 907 35.46 4.60 2.99
C LYS A 907 35.63 3.08 2.92
N ALA A 908 36.72 2.62 2.31
CA ALA A 908 37.16 1.23 2.43
C ALA A 908 38.19 1.09 3.56
N VAL A 909 38.03 0.06 4.39
CA VAL A 909 38.89 -0.24 5.54
C VAL A 909 39.13 -1.74 5.69
N TYR A 910 40.23 -2.14 6.34
CA TYR A 910 40.41 -3.53 6.76
C TYR A 910 39.62 -3.80 8.06
N GLY A 911 38.82 -4.86 8.06
CA GLY A 911 38.14 -5.39 9.23
C GLY A 911 38.96 -6.42 10.01
N GLU A 912 38.30 -7.14 10.90
CA GLU A 912 38.90 -8.28 11.61
C GLU A 912 39.22 -9.46 10.67
N THR A 913 40.30 -10.17 10.96
CA THR A 913 40.73 -11.36 10.22
C THR A 913 39.72 -12.50 10.36
N GLY A 914 39.23 -13.03 9.25
CA GLY A 914 38.32 -14.18 9.20
C GLY A 914 36.83 -13.84 9.35
N LYS A 915 36.46 -12.55 9.38
CA LYS A 915 35.05 -12.12 9.42
C LYS A 915 34.40 -11.96 8.04
N GLY A 916 35.13 -12.20 6.95
CA GLY A 916 34.68 -11.92 5.59
C GLY A 916 34.86 -10.45 5.19
N SER A 917 34.68 -10.20 3.90
CA SER A 917 34.52 -8.85 3.35
C SER A 917 33.03 -8.58 3.16
N TYR A 918 32.60 -7.33 3.31
CA TYR A 918 31.19 -6.93 3.19
C TYR A 918 31.03 -5.41 3.08
N VAL A 919 29.86 -4.97 2.65
CA VAL A 919 29.44 -3.55 2.61
C VAL A 919 28.44 -3.24 3.72
N ILE A 920 28.64 -2.12 4.42
CA ILE A 920 27.65 -1.49 5.29
C ILE A 920 27.12 -0.25 4.56
N ARG A 921 25.99 -0.42 3.85
CA ARG A 921 25.41 0.61 2.97
C ARG A 921 25.03 1.88 3.74
N ASP A 922 24.47 1.75 4.95
CA ASP A 922 23.99 2.88 5.77
C ASP A 922 25.12 3.75 6.35
N GLU A 923 26.32 3.19 6.51
CA GLU A 923 27.51 3.91 6.99
C GLU A 923 28.42 4.40 5.84
N GLY A 924 28.09 4.07 4.58
CA GLY A 924 28.97 4.26 3.43
C GLY A 924 30.31 3.53 3.56
N ARG A 925 30.33 2.34 4.17
CA ARG A 925 31.59 1.66 4.56
C ARG A 925 31.77 0.33 3.85
N ILE A 926 32.93 0.17 3.21
CA ILE A 926 33.40 -1.11 2.65
C ILE A 926 34.40 -1.72 3.62
N VAL A 927 34.17 -2.96 4.03
CA VAL A 927 35.04 -3.69 4.97
C VAL A 927 35.69 -4.85 4.24
N ILE A 928 37.02 -4.85 4.14
CA ILE A 928 37.80 -5.95 3.57
C ILE A 928 38.36 -6.83 4.69
N ASP A 929 38.20 -8.15 4.59
CA ASP A 929 38.69 -9.11 5.59
C ASP A 929 40.16 -8.86 5.94
N GLY A 930 40.47 -8.78 7.25
CA GLY A 930 41.83 -8.54 7.76
C GLY A 930 42.88 -9.54 7.25
N LYS A 931 42.46 -10.75 6.83
CA LYS A 931 43.34 -11.76 6.22
C LYS A 931 44.02 -11.28 4.92
N TYR A 932 43.45 -10.29 4.24
CA TYR A 932 44.02 -9.74 2.99
C TYR A 932 44.99 -8.58 3.22
N LYS A 933 45.18 -8.10 4.46
CA LYS A 933 46.03 -6.94 4.78
C LYS A 933 47.50 -7.09 4.38
N SER A 934 48.00 -8.32 4.21
CA SER A 934 49.34 -8.65 3.72
C SER A 934 49.37 -9.19 2.27
N ASN A 935 48.22 -9.19 1.58
CA ASN A 935 48.05 -9.72 0.23
C ASN A 935 47.31 -8.69 -0.65
N ALA A 936 48.06 -7.77 -1.25
CA ALA A 936 47.51 -6.69 -2.08
C ALA A 936 46.66 -7.20 -3.27
N ILE A 937 47.00 -8.35 -3.85
CA ILE A 937 46.23 -8.98 -4.93
C ILE A 937 44.86 -9.43 -4.41
N GLY A 938 44.84 -10.14 -3.28
CA GLY A 938 43.62 -10.58 -2.61
C GLY A 938 42.76 -9.42 -2.10
N ALA A 939 43.37 -8.37 -1.57
CA ALA A 939 42.69 -7.15 -1.12
C ALA A 939 42.07 -6.38 -2.29
N THR A 940 42.78 -6.25 -3.42
CA THR A 940 42.24 -5.63 -4.64
C THR A 940 41.06 -6.43 -5.20
N ASN A 941 41.19 -7.77 -5.21
CA ASN A 941 40.12 -8.67 -5.66
C ASN A 941 38.86 -8.58 -4.79
N ALA A 942 39.02 -8.55 -3.46
CA ALA A 942 37.90 -8.35 -2.54
C ALA A 942 37.28 -6.94 -2.71
N LEU A 943 38.11 -5.89 -2.79
CA LEU A 943 37.65 -4.53 -3.03
C LEU A 943 36.83 -4.41 -4.32
N ALA A 944 37.26 -5.04 -5.41
CA ALA A 944 36.54 -5.04 -6.68
C ALA A 944 35.15 -5.70 -6.57
N HIS A 945 35.01 -6.72 -5.72
CA HIS A 945 33.73 -7.38 -5.44
C HIS A 945 32.82 -6.49 -4.58
N GLU A 946 33.30 -6.00 -3.44
CA GLU A 946 32.51 -5.17 -2.52
C GLU A 946 32.08 -3.82 -3.15
N VAL A 947 32.92 -3.23 -3.99
CA VAL A 947 32.55 -2.04 -4.77
C VAL A 947 31.36 -2.34 -5.70
N GLY A 948 31.24 -3.57 -6.22
CA GLY A 948 30.06 -4.00 -6.98
C GLY A 948 28.76 -3.93 -6.16
N HIS A 949 28.79 -4.39 -4.91
CA HIS A 949 27.65 -4.28 -3.97
C HIS A 949 27.33 -2.84 -3.57
N ALA A 950 28.33 -1.95 -3.51
CA ALA A 950 28.12 -0.54 -3.22
C ALA A 950 27.37 0.20 -4.35
N PHE A 951 27.68 -0.12 -5.62
CA PHE A 951 27.02 0.48 -6.79
C PHE A 951 25.74 -0.23 -7.25
N TYR A 952 25.42 -1.39 -6.68
CA TYR A 952 24.23 -2.16 -7.05
C TYR A 952 23.29 -2.31 -5.85
N THR A 953 22.23 -1.51 -5.83
CA THR A 953 21.24 -1.48 -4.75
C THR A 953 19.90 -2.03 -5.22
N LEU A 954 19.72 -3.35 -5.10
CA LEU A 954 18.40 -3.97 -5.15
C LEU A 954 18.00 -4.41 -3.74
N PRO A 955 16.88 -3.93 -3.18
CA PRO A 955 16.38 -4.46 -1.91
C PRO A 955 16.07 -5.96 -2.08
N PRO A 956 16.34 -6.80 -1.06
CA PRO A 956 16.05 -8.21 -1.13
C PRO A 956 14.53 -8.44 -1.26
N ASP A 957 14.15 -9.33 -2.16
CA ASP A 957 12.76 -9.68 -2.43
C ASP A 957 12.26 -10.64 -1.35
N ILE A 958 11.62 -10.09 -0.33
CA ILE A 958 11.09 -10.83 0.83
C ILE A 958 9.75 -11.54 0.55
N THR A 959 9.22 -11.53 -0.68
CA THR A 959 7.90 -12.12 -1.00
C THR A 959 7.83 -13.63 -0.77
N SER A 960 8.96 -14.33 -0.84
CA SER A 960 9.09 -15.73 -0.47
C SER A 960 10.54 -16.07 -0.15
N LYS A 961 10.76 -17.20 0.54
CA LYS A 961 12.11 -17.73 0.79
C LYS A 961 12.91 -17.92 -0.50
N GLU A 962 12.27 -18.38 -1.59
CA GLU A 962 12.94 -18.58 -2.87
C GLU A 962 13.24 -17.24 -3.55
N SER A 963 12.33 -16.26 -3.48
CA SER A 963 12.53 -14.90 -3.96
C SER A 963 13.71 -14.22 -3.23
N TYR A 964 13.81 -14.41 -1.92
CA TYR A 964 14.86 -13.86 -1.09
C TYR A 964 16.22 -14.46 -1.45
N ILE A 965 16.33 -15.79 -1.50
CA ILE A 965 17.56 -16.47 -1.94
C ILE A 965 17.96 -16.02 -3.36
N ARG A 966 16.99 -15.91 -4.28
CA ARG A 966 17.24 -15.53 -5.68
C ARG A 966 17.70 -14.07 -5.82
N SER A 967 17.15 -13.15 -5.02
CA SER A 967 17.53 -11.73 -5.02
C SER A 967 18.86 -11.50 -4.31
N SER A 968 19.12 -12.12 -3.15
CA SER A 968 20.42 -12.06 -2.48
C SER A 968 21.55 -12.63 -3.35
N LEU A 969 21.34 -13.77 -4.01
CA LEU A 969 22.31 -14.30 -4.98
C LEU A 969 22.49 -13.41 -6.21
N SER A 970 21.50 -12.58 -6.57
CA SER A 970 21.66 -11.60 -7.64
C SER A 970 22.46 -10.36 -7.21
N ASP A 971 22.56 -10.07 -5.91
CA ASP A 971 23.46 -9.05 -5.33
C ASP A 971 24.91 -9.57 -5.39
N GLU A 972 25.16 -10.80 -4.95
CA GLU A 972 26.47 -11.50 -5.12
C GLU A 972 26.90 -11.57 -6.60
N GLY A 973 25.93 -11.75 -7.49
CA GLY A 973 26.15 -11.67 -8.93
C GLY A 973 26.62 -10.29 -9.42
N ALA A 974 26.21 -9.21 -8.75
CA ALA A 974 26.67 -7.84 -9.06
C ALA A 974 28.12 -7.62 -8.61
N GLY A 975 28.47 -8.08 -7.41
CA GLY A 975 29.86 -8.13 -6.94
C GLY A 975 30.76 -8.86 -7.94
N ALA A 976 30.37 -10.06 -8.38
CA ALA A 976 31.14 -10.85 -9.34
C ALA A 976 31.25 -10.22 -10.74
N VAL A 977 30.20 -9.58 -11.26
CA VAL A 977 30.26 -8.84 -12.55
C VAL A 977 31.26 -7.68 -12.46
N ASN A 978 31.29 -6.95 -11.34
CA ASN A 978 32.25 -5.87 -11.14
C ASN A 978 33.68 -6.41 -11.01
N GLN A 979 33.84 -7.47 -10.21
CA GLN A 979 35.10 -8.15 -9.95
C GLN A 979 35.79 -8.63 -11.23
N ILE A 980 35.06 -9.32 -12.14
CA ILE A 980 35.63 -9.81 -13.40
C ILE A 980 35.93 -8.67 -14.39
N TRP A 981 35.16 -7.57 -14.38
CA TRP A 981 35.45 -6.39 -15.21
C TRP A 981 36.77 -5.75 -14.78
N VAL A 982 36.91 -5.50 -13.49
CA VAL A 982 38.12 -4.92 -12.89
C VAL A 982 39.33 -5.83 -13.10
N GLN A 983 39.16 -7.15 -12.91
CA GLN A 983 40.20 -8.16 -13.18
C GLN A 983 40.71 -8.07 -14.62
N ARG A 984 39.82 -7.99 -15.62
CA ARG A 984 40.23 -7.94 -17.03
C ARG A 984 41.03 -6.69 -17.37
N GLN A 985 40.69 -5.55 -16.75
CA GLN A 985 41.45 -4.30 -16.93
C GLN A 985 42.83 -4.39 -16.28
N ILE A 986 42.92 -4.89 -15.04
CA ILE A 986 44.19 -5.04 -14.32
C ILE A 986 45.09 -6.07 -15.00
N LEU A 987 44.55 -7.21 -15.43
CA LEU A 987 45.30 -8.23 -16.18
C LEU A 987 45.88 -7.65 -17.48
N LYS A 988 45.08 -6.87 -18.22
CA LYS A 988 45.55 -6.18 -19.44
C LYS A 988 46.61 -5.10 -19.15
N GLY A 989 46.54 -4.42 -18.01
CA GLY A 989 47.46 -3.33 -17.64
C GLY A 989 48.75 -3.77 -16.93
N THR A 990 48.73 -4.92 -16.25
CA THR A 990 49.81 -5.34 -15.32
C THR A 990 50.33 -6.75 -15.57
N ASN A 991 49.64 -7.55 -16.41
CA ASN A 991 49.83 -8.99 -16.56
C ASN A 991 49.66 -9.80 -15.25
N VAL A 992 48.98 -9.24 -14.24
CA VAL A 992 48.62 -9.93 -12.99
C VAL A 992 47.12 -10.24 -12.97
N ASP A 993 46.78 -11.52 -12.78
CA ASP A 993 45.40 -11.96 -12.60
C ASP A 993 45.01 -11.92 -11.11
N ILE A 994 44.17 -10.96 -10.73
CA ILE A 994 43.67 -10.83 -9.36
C ILE A 994 42.68 -11.94 -8.95
N MET A 995 42.18 -12.74 -9.89
CA MET A 995 41.30 -13.88 -9.67
C MET A 995 41.98 -15.25 -9.89
N ALA A 996 43.32 -15.31 -10.00
CA ALA A 996 44.07 -16.54 -10.29
C ALA A 996 43.81 -17.73 -9.33
N GLY A 997 43.26 -17.48 -8.13
CA GLY A 997 42.89 -18.51 -7.16
C GLY A 997 41.50 -19.14 -7.35
N TYR A 998 40.70 -18.68 -8.32
CA TYR A 998 39.35 -19.21 -8.56
C TYR A 998 39.40 -20.51 -9.40
N PRO A 999 38.51 -21.49 -9.15
CA PRO A 999 38.44 -22.70 -9.96
C PRO A 999 38.18 -22.40 -11.43
N LYS A 1000 38.87 -23.11 -12.35
CA LYS A 1000 38.71 -22.90 -13.79
C LYS A 1000 37.25 -22.99 -14.25
N SER A 1001 36.49 -23.95 -13.73
CA SER A 1001 35.05 -24.10 -14.00
C SER A 1001 34.20 -22.89 -13.58
N THR A 1002 34.57 -22.19 -12.51
CA THR A 1002 33.95 -20.92 -12.10
C THR A 1002 34.35 -19.79 -13.04
N MET A 1003 35.64 -19.69 -13.37
CA MET A 1003 36.15 -18.67 -14.29
C MET A 1003 35.58 -18.82 -15.70
N ASP A 1004 35.35 -20.05 -16.18
CA ASP A 1004 34.68 -20.31 -17.44
C ASP A 1004 33.22 -19.81 -17.40
N ILE A 1005 32.49 -20.00 -16.29
CA ILE A 1005 31.13 -19.45 -16.14
C ILE A 1005 31.16 -17.91 -16.12
N TYR A 1006 32.10 -17.32 -15.37
CA TYR A 1006 32.19 -15.86 -15.22
C TYR A 1006 32.59 -15.19 -16.55
N ASN A 1007 33.61 -15.71 -17.23
CA ASN A 1007 34.03 -15.18 -18.53
C ASN A 1007 32.89 -15.31 -19.56
N ASN A 1008 32.28 -16.49 -19.71
CA ASN A 1008 31.16 -16.67 -20.65
C ASN A 1008 29.95 -15.76 -20.33
N ALA A 1009 29.62 -15.57 -19.04
CA ALA A 1009 28.54 -14.67 -18.63
C ALA A 1009 28.90 -13.19 -18.90
N PHE A 1010 30.15 -12.80 -18.63
CA PHE A 1010 30.63 -11.43 -18.84
C PHE A 1010 30.78 -11.08 -20.32
N ASP A 1011 31.39 -11.94 -21.13
CA ASP A 1011 31.54 -11.74 -22.58
C ASP A 1011 30.17 -11.65 -23.26
N LYS A 1012 29.23 -12.50 -22.85
CA LYS A 1012 27.85 -12.44 -23.35
C LYS A 1012 27.16 -11.15 -22.94
N ALA A 1013 27.35 -10.65 -21.72
CA ALA A 1013 26.79 -9.37 -21.30
C ALA A 1013 27.45 -8.17 -22.00
N ALA A 1014 28.76 -8.20 -22.21
CA ALA A 1014 29.49 -7.17 -22.97
C ALA A 1014 29.04 -7.10 -24.44
N GLN A 1015 28.66 -8.24 -25.03
CA GLN A 1015 28.12 -8.32 -26.39
C GLN A 1015 26.63 -7.93 -26.50
N THR A 1016 25.83 -8.17 -25.46
CA THR A 1016 24.35 -8.04 -25.53
C THR A 1016 23.77 -6.89 -24.71
N GLY A 1017 24.53 -6.30 -23.80
CA GLY A 1017 24.05 -5.35 -22.80
C GLY A 1017 23.28 -5.98 -21.63
N ASP A 1018 23.03 -7.30 -21.64
CA ASP A 1018 22.23 -8.01 -20.63
C ASP A 1018 23.05 -8.33 -19.36
N TRP A 1019 23.42 -7.26 -18.64
CA TRP A 1019 24.11 -7.35 -17.36
C TRP A 1019 23.25 -8.01 -16.27
N ALA A 1020 21.92 -7.94 -16.37
CA ALA A 1020 21.02 -8.57 -15.40
C ALA A 1020 21.11 -10.10 -15.45
N ARG A 1021 21.16 -10.68 -16.65
CA ARG A 1021 21.39 -12.11 -16.83
C ARG A 1021 22.78 -12.54 -16.41
N ALA A 1022 23.82 -11.74 -16.66
CA ALA A 1022 25.16 -12.03 -16.16
C ALA A 1022 25.19 -12.14 -14.63
N ARG A 1023 24.58 -11.18 -13.91
CA ARG A 1023 24.43 -11.23 -12.45
C ARG A 1023 23.68 -12.49 -12.01
N SER A 1024 22.55 -12.83 -12.64
CA SER A 1024 21.81 -14.04 -12.31
C SER A 1024 22.62 -15.33 -12.56
N THR A 1025 23.41 -15.40 -13.63
CA THR A 1025 24.25 -16.56 -13.95
C THR A 1025 25.44 -16.69 -12.99
N MET A 1026 26.16 -15.60 -12.69
CA MET A 1026 27.27 -15.61 -11.73
C MET A 1026 26.78 -15.88 -10.31
N GLY A 1027 25.68 -15.23 -9.89
CA GLY A 1027 25.03 -15.46 -8.61
C GLY A 1027 24.62 -16.92 -8.37
N LYS A 1028 24.09 -17.59 -9.40
CA LYS A 1028 23.79 -19.03 -9.36
C LYS A 1028 25.03 -19.93 -9.24
N ALA A 1029 26.19 -19.46 -9.68
CA ALA A 1029 27.46 -20.16 -9.47
C ALA A 1029 27.99 -19.93 -8.04
N ILE A 1030 27.90 -18.70 -7.51
CA ILE A 1030 28.24 -18.36 -6.11
C ILE A 1030 27.35 -19.13 -5.13
N GLY A 1031 26.07 -19.30 -5.45
CA GLY A 1031 25.12 -20.08 -4.66
C GLY A 1031 25.55 -21.54 -4.38
N LYS A 1032 26.48 -22.09 -5.17
CA LYS A 1032 27.06 -23.43 -4.98
C LYS A 1032 28.39 -23.42 -4.22
N MET A 1033 28.98 -22.25 -3.96
CA MET A 1033 30.18 -22.08 -3.14
C MET A 1033 29.79 -21.99 -1.66
N THR A 1034 30.72 -22.26 -0.76
CA THR A 1034 30.53 -22.08 0.68
C THR A 1034 30.91 -20.68 1.15
N THR A 1035 30.21 -20.16 2.16
CA THR A 1035 30.55 -18.89 2.80
C THR A 1035 31.84 -19.00 3.60
N SER A 1036 32.62 -17.92 3.69
CA SER A 1036 33.85 -17.94 4.49
C SER A 1036 33.61 -17.85 6.00
N THR A 1037 32.37 -17.63 6.45
CA THR A 1037 32.02 -17.38 7.86
C THR A 1037 31.18 -18.49 8.50
N THR A 1038 30.33 -19.19 7.73
CA THR A 1038 29.56 -20.36 8.23
C THR A 1038 29.97 -21.68 7.57
N ASN A 1039 30.73 -21.64 6.47
CA ASN A 1039 31.10 -22.81 5.65
C ASN A 1039 29.89 -23.58 5.07
N GLU A 1040 28.72 -22.95 5.04
CA GLU A 1040 27.50 -23.45 4.39
C GLU A 1040 27.45 -22.94 2.93
N PRO A 1041 26.78 -23.65 2.00
CA PRO A 1041 26.49 -23.11 0.67
C PRO A 1041 25.77 -21.76 0.73
N TYR A 1042 26.09 -20.80 -0.13
CA TYR A 1042 25.44 -19.47 -0.12
C TYR A 1042 23.91 -19.55 -0.24
N THR A 1043 23.36 -20.50 -1.01
CA THR A 1043 21.91 -20.78 -1.05
C THR A 1043 21.32 -21.12 0.32
N GLN A 1044 22.02 -21.95 1.10
CA GLN A 1044 21.62 -22.35 2.45
C GLN A 1044 21.83 -21.21 3.45
N TYR A 1045 22.92 -20.45 3.34
CA TYR A 1045 23.19 -19.30 4.20
C TYR A 1045 22.08 -18.23 4.09
N TYR A 1046 21.69 -17.82 2.88
CA TYR A 1046 20.57 -16.88 2.72
C TYR A 1046 19.22 -17.51 3.08
N GLY A 1047 19.01 -18.80 2.83
CA GLY A 1047 17.80 -19.52 3.24
C GLY A 1047 17.62 -19.56 4.76
N ASN A 1048 18.68 -19.89 5.49
CA ASN A 1048 18.74 -19.84 6.95
C ASN A 1048 18.58 -18.40 7.47
N GLY A 1049 19.13 -17.41 6.75
CA GLY A 1049 18.97 -15.99 7.03
C GLY A 1049 17.52 -15.50 6.87
N TYR A 1050 16.80 -16.01 5.87
CA TYR A 1050 15.37 -15.77 5.69
C TYR A 1050 14.58 -16.38 6.85
N ASP A 1051 14.79 -17.66 7.17
CA ASP A 1051 14.06 -18.35 8.25
C ASP A 1051 14.24 -17.63 9.59
N LYS A 1052 15.47 -17.19 9.91
CA LYS A 1052 15.78 -16.47 11.15
C LYS A 1052 15.16 -15.08 11.25
N ARG A 1053 14.82 -14.44 10.13
CA ARG A 1053 14.28 -13.05 10.09
C ARG A 1053 12.79 -12.99 9.81
N PHE A 1054 12.25 -13.98 9.09
CA PHE A 1054 10.91 -13.97 8.51
C PHE A 1054 10.16 -15.31 8.66
N GLY A 1055 10.82 -16.38 9.12
CA GLY A 1055 10.22 -17.72 9.30
C GLY A 1055 9.42 -17.90 10.59
N GLY A 1056 8.97 -16.80 11.20
CA GLY A 1056 8.22 -16.76 12.45
C GLY A 1056 6.77 -16.28 12.28
N HIS A 1057 6.07 -16.82 11.27
CA HIS A 1057 4.64 -16.64 11.04
C HIS A 1057 4.02 -17.93 10.49
#